data_AF-A0A9P5ARK3-F1
#
_entry.id   AF-A0A9P5ARK3-F1
#
_cell.length_a   1.000
_cell.length_b   1.000
_cell.length_c   1.000
_cell.angle_alpha   90.00
_cell.angle_beta   90.00
_cell.angle_gamma   90.00
#
_symmetry.space_group_name_H-M   'P 1'
#
loop_
_entity.id
_entity.type
_entity.pdbx_description
1 polymer ?
#
loop_
_entity_poly.entity_id
_entity_poly.type
_entity_poly.pdbx_seq_one_letter_code
_entity_poly.pdbx_strand_id
1 'polypeptide(L)'
;MAVESSDSVCPTLRDEPLTDEKSQDDAASTPSEGNNDEENQACTTNDPSEPPDGGLQAWLQVVTGHLVAFNSWGYLISFGIFQPYYEEQFSLPPSTISWIGSLEVCLIFFIGTFSGRAFDAGYYRTALAVGLFLQILAIFMTSIASSYWQVLLAQGICQGLGNGIIFAPTIANMSTYFTSKKTIAISAGACGAGTGGIVFPLIAQQLLPKIGFRWTVRVMGLVVAVSSMIIMIIAKTRLKARKAGPLVEWAAFKEPAYVLFAAAMFFTLWPTWISYNYARQYTTDKLSGSSSDSFLILIVINAVGIPGRMISAFLADRLFGAIPVFIPTILSASLCLYLWSQVHSLTGMFIWVSIFGYFGAAIQSLFPSCCASLTPDLNSSKTNITTPPALPKHVPNTMDMPNLHKSINTLSHAPIHASPLLAPALLQRAQSLTAEHDDLQKTLNNSFDSNIAKRVGELSRVAEALKAWQSSQASVAELTCMLNDPDQDADLAAIARDELSTETGKLESLARRLSASLTPRHPFADFPCMLEFRPGPGGLEGRYFMDTLFKMYKALCMRRGYRHTVVKYEFADTAGDSSSSAGENPLQEAILEVHDQGAFDIFRSEAGMHRVQRIPSTETKGRVHTSAVAVWVLPSFPESGATNIDFDDPESDFYVNPQEVKIETMRARGAGGQHVNKTESAIRMTHLPTGTTVSMQDHRSQQRNRDEAWKLLRSRIADQRREAREEEASKLRNSVLSKTQITRGDKIRTYNYNQDRCTDHRAGVDVHDLPNVLEGGEKLDRIMDGAKDWLVNKDIELLMAEEEAKEKTNGKK
;
A
#
# COMPACT_ATOMS: atom_id res chain seq x y z
N MET A 1 -4.16 21.35 -67.62
CA MET A 1 -3.69 22.71 -67.34
C MET A 1 -3.34 22.72 -65.85
N ALA A 2 -2.08 22.63 -65.41
CA ALA A 2 -0.88 23.45 -65.69
C ALA A 2 -0.82 24.73 -64.81
N VAL A 3 0.30 25.16 -64.21
CA VAL A 3 1.59 24.51 -63.80
C VAL A 3 2.40 25.54 -62.98
N GLU A 4 3.11 25.14 -61.90
CA GLU A 4 4.25 25.85 -61.22
C GLU A 4 4.04 27.35 -60.78
N SER A 5 4.97 28.09 -60.13
CA SER A 5 5.80 27.85 -58.91
C SER A 5 6.30 29.19 -58.27
N SER A 6 6.84 29.13 -57.03
CA SER A 6 7.95 29.95 -56.45
C SER A 6 7.91 31.51 -56.26
N ASP A 7 8.38 31.95 -55.07
CA ASP A 7 9.24 33.14 -54.76
C ASP A 7 8.71 34.61 -54.85
N SER A 8 9.21 35.62 -54.10
CA SER A 8 10.05 35.67 -52.86
C SER A 8 10.18 37.09 -52.19
N VAL A 9 10.54 37.12 -50.89
CA VAL A 9 11.46 38.08 -50.17
C VAL A 9 11.02 39.54 -49.79
N CYS A 10 11.70 40.08 -48.75
CA CYS A 10 11.50 41.32 -47.97
C CYS A 10 12.54 42.44 -48.33
N PRO A 11 12.47 43.70 -47.80
CA PRO A 11 13.41 44.04 -46.71
C PRO A 11 13.02 45.15 -45.68
N THR A 12 13.89 45.23 -44.67
CA THR A 12 14.17 46.12 -43.51
C THR A 12 14.47 47.64 -43.79
N LEU A 13 14.74 48.61 -42.87
CA LEU A 13 15.16 48.68 -41.43
C LEU A 13 15.06 50.14 -40.79
N ARG A 14 14.84 50.23 -39.45
CA ARG A 14 15.46 51.14 -38.40
C ARG A 14 15.12 52.63 -38.07
N ASP A 15 15.37 52.91 -36.76
CA ASP A 15 15.85 54.12 -36.02
C ASP A 15 14.90 55.17 -35.32
N GLU A 16 15.33 55.65 -34.13
CA GLU A 16 14.67 56.56 -33.14
C GLU A 16 15.43 57.95 -33.04
N PRO A 17 15.39 58.83 -31.98
CA PRO A 17 14.58 58.99 -30.73
C PRO A 17 14.14 60.46 -30.39
N LEU A 18 13.71 60.74 -29.13
CA LEU A 18 13.79 62.00 -28.29
C LEU A 18 12.54 62.15 -27.36
N THR A 19 12.56 61.94 -26.02
CA THR A 19 13.06 62.73 -24.83
C THR A 19 12.03 63.60 -24.08
N ASP A 20 11.89 63.33 -22.77
CA ASP A 20 11.63 64.19 -21.57
C ASP A 20 10.51 65.24 -21.46
N GLU A 21 9.72 65.15 -20.37
CA GLU A 21 9.48 66.28 -19.43
C GLU A 21 9.12 65.79 -17.99
N LYS A 22 9.08 66.68 -16.97
CA LYS A 22 9.21 66.30 -15.53
C LYS A 22 8.49 67.24 -14.53
N SER A 23 7.76 66.67 -13.55
CA SER A 23 7.51 67.20 -12.18
C SER A 23 6.67 66.16 -11.39
N GLN A 24 7.00 65.68 -10.18
CA GLN A 24 7.32 66.30 -8.87
C GLN A 24 6.10 66.94 -8.17
N ASP A 25 5.82 66.79 -6.86
CA ASP A 25 6.23 65.90 -5.73
C ASP A 25 5.08 66.03 -4.67
N ASP A 26 4.88 65.30 -3.56
CA ASP A 26 5.48 64.17 -2.80
C ASP A 26 4.24 63.41 -2.16
N ALA A 27 4.20 62.51 -1.16
CA ALA A 27 5.07 61.75 -0.23
C ALA A 27 4.20 60.56 0.30
N ALA A 28 4.64 59.47 0.93
CA ALA A 28 5.93 58.83 1.25
C ALA A 28 5.63 57.30 1.43
N SER A 29 6.50 56.36 1.79
CA SER A 29 7.89 56.39 2.26
C SER A 29 8.68 55.17 1.73
N THR A 30 9.92 55.41 1.32
CA THR A 30 10.92 54.46 0.80
C THR A 30 11.87 53.92 1.89
N PRO A 31 12.81 53.00 1.59
CA PRO A 31 12.80 51.92 0.60
C PRO A 31 13.25 50.55 1.17
N SER A 32 13.22 49.51 0.32
CA SER A 32 14.15 48.37 0.43
C SER A 32 14.62 47.94 -0.96
N GLU A 33 15.80 48.38 -1.37
CA GLU A 33 16.54 47.85 -2.51
C GLU A 33 17.21 46.51 -2.13
N GLY A 34 17.45 45.55 -3.02
CA GLY A 34 17.05 45.48 -4.43
C GLY A 34 18.09 44.75 -5.29
N ASN A 35 17.76 43.54 -5.77
CA ASN A 35 18.49 42.75 -6.78
C ASN A 35 19.94 42.33 -6.44
N ASN A 36 20.53 41.26 -6.98
CA ASN A 36 20.04 40.10 -7.75
C ASN A 36 20.87 38.86 -7.29
N ASP A 37 20.43 37.63 -7.62
CA ASP A 37 21.28 36.60 -8.23
C ASP A 37 20.56 35.22 -8.37
N GLU A 38 20.62 34.71 -9.60
CA GLU A 38 20.67 33.32 -10.07
C GLU A 38 19.88 32.18 -9.39
N GLU A 39 18.83 31.76 -10.11
CA GLU A 39 18.57 30.37 -10.51
C GLU A 39 19.32 29.21 -9.80
N ASN A 40 18.79 28.67 -8.69
CA ASN A 40 18.78 27.21 -8.45
C ASN A 40 17.89 26.73 -7.29
N GLN A 41 16.62 26.40 -7.59
CA GLN A 41 15.93 25.27 -6.93
C GLN A 41 14.64 24.87 -7.66
N ALA A 42 14.66 23.71 -8.31
CA ALA A 42 13.48 23.13 -8.96
C ALA A 42 12.41 22.75 -7.93
N CYS A 43 11.16 23.12 -8.19
CA CYS A 43 10.05 22.84 -7.29
C CYS A 43 9.78 21.33 -7.20
N THR A 44 9.81 20.77 -5.98
CA THR A 44 9.50 19.36 -5.71
C THR A 44 8.23 19.23 -4.88
N THR A 45 7.09 19.30 -5.56
CA THR A 45 5.75 19.06 -4.99
C THR A 45 5.55 17.56 -4.70
N ASN A 46 6.21 17.06 -3.67
CA ASN A 46 6.04 15.68 -3.19
C ASN A 46 4.62 15.48 -2.65
N ASP A 47 3.84 14.57 -3.25
CA ASP A 47 2.54 14.13 -2.71
C ASP A 47 2.79 13.48 -1.33
N PRO A 48 2.29 14.01 -0.20
CA PRO A 48 2.67 13.57 1.14
C PRO A 48 2.23 12.14 1.48
N SER A 49 1.54 11.42 0.59
CA SER A 49 1.24 10.00 0.74
C SER A 49 2.42 9.06 0.54
N GLU A 50 3.36 9.33 -0.39
CA GLU A 50 4.39 8.35 -0.79
C GLU A 50 5.67 8.42 0.06
N PRO A 51 6.18 7.30 0.62
CA PRO A 51 7.40 7.30 1.43
C PRO A 51 8.64 7.71 0.60
N PRO A 52 9.46 8.67 1.06
CA PRO A 52 10.61 9.16 0.28
C PRO A 52 11.76 8.14 0.15
N ASP A 53 11.77 7.08 0.98
CA ASP A 53 12.71 5.95 0.94
C ASP A 53 14.21 6.34 0.92
N GLY A 54 14.50 7.55 1.43
CA GLY A 54 15.78 8.23 1.32
C GLY A 54 15.64 9.74 1.47
N GLY A 55 16.68 10.48 1.09
CA GLY A 55 16.77 11.93 1.27
C GLY A 55 17.11 12.35 2.71
N LEU A 56 17.58 13.59 2.86
CA LEU A 56 18.11 14.09 4.14
C LEU A 56 17.08 14.02 5.28
N GLN A 57 15.82 14.40 5.02
CA GLN A 57 14.79 14.44 6.07
C GLN A 57 14.44 13.05 6.63
N ALA A 58 14.47 12.01 5.81
CA ALA A 58 14.21 10.62 6.23
C ALA A 58 15.37 10.07 7.07
N TRP A 59 16.62 10.23 6.62
CA TRP A 59 17.79 9.82 7.39
C TRP A 59 17.96 10.61 8.69
N LEU A 60 17.53 11.87 8.73
CA LEU A 60 17.42 12.64 9.98
C LEU A 60 16.42 12.02 10.98
N GLN A 61 15.36 11.34 10.54
CA GLN A 61 14.50 10.58 11.45
C GLN A 61 15.16 9.28 11.93
N VAL A 62 16.04 8.67 11.14
CA VAL A 62 16.89 7.55 11.59
C VAL A 62 17.88 8.01 12.66
N VAL A 63 18.51 9.18 12.50
CA VAL A 63 19.33 9.82 13.55
C VAL A 63 18.51 10.11 14.80
N THR A 64 17.26 10.57 14.66
CA THR A 64 16.33 10.77 15.77
C THR A 64 16.05 9.45 16.50
N GLY A 65 15.78 8.36 15.78
CA GLY A 65 15.64 7.01 16.34
C GLY A 65 16.91 6.52 17.06
N HIS A 66 18.08 6.80 16.49
CA HIS A 66 19.37 6.47 17.09
C HIS A 66 19.58 7.18 18.43
N LEU A 67 19.32 8.49 18.51
CA LEU A 67 19.47 9.26 19.75
C LEU A 67 18.43 8.86 20.81
N VAL A 68 17.19 8.54 20.42
CA VAL A 68 16.15 8.02 21.33
C VAL A 68 16.54 6.64 21.90
N ALA A 69 17.07 5.74 21.07
CA ALA A 69 17.55 4.43 21.50
C ALA A 69 18.82 4.54 22.37
N PHE A 70 19.72 5.47 22.05
CA PHE A 70 20.92 5.80 22.82
C PHE A 70 20.56 6.27 24.24
N ASN A 71 19.63 7.22 24.38
CA ASN A 71 19.19 7.69 25.70
C ASN A 71 18.49 6.57 26.50
N SER A 72 17.52 5.90 25.88
CA SER A 72 16.65 4.95 26.60
C SER A 72 17.38 3.66 26.97
N TRP A 73 17.90 2.93 25.97
CA TRP A 73 18.54 1.64 26.19
C TRP A 73 19.98 1.77 26.68
N GLY A 74 20.70 2.82 26.26
CA GLY A 74 22.07 3.06 26.74
C GLY A 74 22.15 3.37 28.23
N TYR A 75 21.26 4.23 28.73
CA TYR A 75 21.19 4.50 30.17
C TYR A 75 20.76 3.26 30.96
N LEU A 76 19.71 2.55 30.50
CA LEU A 76 19.26 1.29 31.11
C LEU A 76 20.39 0.24 31.20
N ILE A 77 21.21 0.07 30.16
CA ILE A 77 22.34 -0.88 30.18
C ILE A 77 23.37 -0.54 31.28
N SER A 78 23.48 0.73 31.69
CA SER A 78 24.34 1.12 32.81
C SER A 78 23.81 0.72 34.20
N PHE A 79 22.54 0.29 34.32
CA PHE A 79 21.98 -0.28 35.56
C PHE A 79 22.83 -1.44 36.09
N GLY A 80 23.40 -2.28 35.22
CA GLY A 80 24.29 -3.37 35.62
C GLY A 80 25.62 -2.93 36.25
N ILE A 81 25.94 -1.64 36.27
CA ILE A 81 27.05 -1.07 37.06
C ILE A 81 26.53 -0.44 38.36
N PHE A 82 25.32 0.14 38.34
CA PHE A 82 24.72 0.74 39.53
C PHE A 82 24.07 -0.29 40.49
N GLN A 83 23.70 -1.48 40.03
CA GLN A 83 23.07 -2.51 40.88
C GLN A 83 23.94 -2.88 42.11
N PRO A 84 25.23 -3.27 41.98
CA PRO A 84 26.06 -3.56 43.16
C PRO A 84 26.23 -2.35 44.10
N TYR A 85 26.27 -1.14 43.53
CA TYR A 85 26.32 0.11 44.31
C TYR A 85 25.03 0.35 45.10
N TYR A 86 23.86 0.01 44.54
CA TYR A 86 22.57 0.07 45.25
C TYR A 86 22.43 -1.04 46.31
N GLU A 87 22.97 -2.23 46.05
CA GLU A 87 23.03 -3.33 47.03
C GLU A 87 23.87 -2.91 48.26
N GLU A 88 25.04 -2.31 48.04
CA GLU A 88 25.89 -1.74 49.09
C GLU A 88 25.20 -0.55 49.80
N GLN A 89 24.77 0.47 49.04
CA GLN A 89 24.20 1.72 49.58
C GLN A 89 22.95 1.50 50.42
N PHE A 90 22.07 0.56 50.03
CA PHE A 90 20.81 0.30 50.72
C PHE A 90 20.83 -0.95 51.61
N SER A 91 21.90 -1.76 51.55
CA SER A 91 21.99 -3.05 52.26
C SER A 91 20.79 -3.97 51.98
N LEU A 92 20.33 -3.98 50.73
CA LEU A 92 19.19 -4.78 50.25
C LEU A 92 19.66 -5.91 49.33
N PRO A 93 18.98 -7.07 49.31
CA PRO A 93 19.40 -8.19 48.48
C PRO A 93 19.22 -7.89 46.98
N PRO A 94 20.04 -8.52 46.10
CA PRO A 94 20.00 -8.30 44.64
C PRO A 94 18.61 -8.43 44.02
N SER A 95 17.79 -9.36 44.52
CA SER A 95 16.41 -9.61 44.08
C SER A 95 15.43 -8.48 44.41
N THR A 96 15.77 -7.57 45.32
CA THR A 96 15.01 -6.34 45.60
C THR A 96 15.50 -5.21 44.71
N ILE A 97 16.82 -5.07 44.52
CA ILE A 97 17.39 -4.04 43.64
C ILE A 97 17.01 -4.25 42.17
N SER A 98 16.97 -5.50 41.68
CA SER A 98 16.63 -5.83 40.30
C SER A 98 15.22 -5.40 39.86
N TRP A 99 14.30 -5.13 40.79
CA TRP A 99 12.99 -4.56 40.47
C TRP A 99 13.07 -3.19 39.78
N ILE A 100 14.13 -2.41 40.03
CA ILE A 100 14.31 -1.08 39.44
C ILE A 100 14.41 -1.19 37.91
N GLY A 101 15.41 -1.92 37.40
CA GLY A 101 15.56 -2.15 35.96
C GLY A 101 14.44 -3.00 35.34
N SER A 102 13.88 -3.95 36.11
CA SER A 102 12.76 -4.78 35.63
C SER A 102 11.49 -3.96 35.40
N LEU A 103 11.19 -3.02 36.29
CA LEU A 103 10.05 -2.10 36.17
C LEU A 103 10.28 -1.05 35.06
N GLU A 104 11.52 -0.56 34.91
CA GLU A 104 11.91 0.32 33.80
C GLU A 104 11.60 -0.35 32.45
N VAL A 105 12.07 -1.59 32.24
CA VAL A 105 11.82 -2.36 31.00
C VAL A 105 10.34 -2.70 30.80
N CYS A 106 9.63 -3.06 31.87
CA CYS A 106 8.19 -3.32 31.81
C CYS A 106 7.41 -2.10 31.28
N LEU A 107 7.70 -0.92 31.83
CA LEU A 107 7.02 0.32 31.45
C LEU A 107 7.39 0.79 30.03
N ILE A 108 8.62 0.54 29.55
CA ILE A 108 9.01 0.82 28.14
C ILE A 108 8.01 0.18 27.17
N PHE A 109 7.75 -1.11 27.32
CA PHE A 109 6.88 -1.85 26.40
C PHE A 109 5.39 -1.62 26.69
N PHE A 110 4.99 -1.59 27.97
CA PHE A 110 3.59 -1.41 28.37
C PHE A 110 3.06 -0.02 27.95
N ILE A 111 3.80 1.05 28.20
CA ILE A 111 3.40 2.41 27.80
C ILE A 111 3.52 2.59 26.28
N GLY A 112 4.42 1.85 25.62
CA GLY A 112 4.56 1.82 24.17
C GLY A 112 3.24 1.54 23.41
N THR A 113 2.38 0.70 23.97
CA THR A 113 1.04 0.40 23.43
C THR A 113 0.15 1.65 23.37
N PHE A 114 0.19 2.49 24.40
CA PHE A 114 -0.63 3.70 24.51
C PHE A 114 -0.01 4.91 23.79
N SER A 115 1.32 5.04 23.83
CA SER A 115 2.02 6.14 23.18
C SER A 115 1.98 6.05 21.65
N GLY A 116 1.94 4.84 21.08
CA GLY A 116 1.65 4.62 19.65
C GLY A 116 0.33 5.26 19.20
N ARG A 117 -0.74 5.14 19.99
CA ARG A 117 -2.04 5.78 19.71
C ARG A 117 -1.98 7.31 19.77
N ALA A 118 -1.10 7.88 20.60
CA ALA A 118 -0.84 9.32 20.62
C ALA A 118 -0.08 9.79 19.37
N PHE A 119 0.80 8.95 18.80
CA PHE A 119 1.40 9.20 17.49
C PHE A 119 0.36 9.16 16.36
N ASP A 120 -0.52 8.16 16.33
CA ASP A 120 -1.61 8.05 15.33
C ASP A 120 -2.51 9.31 15.34
N ALA A 121 -2.78 9.85 16.53
CA ALA A 121 -3.54 11.08 16.76
C ALA A 121 -2.75 12.38 16.45
N GLY A 122 -1.51 12.30 15.97
CA GLY A 122 -0.67 13.44 15.59
C GLY A 122 0.17 14.07 16.71
N TYR A 123 0.06 13.62 17.96
CA TYR A 123 0.73 14.21 19.13
C TYR A 123 2.22 13.82 19.27
N TYR A 124 2.92 13.56 18.16
CA TYR A 124 4.31 13.07 18.16
C TYR A 124 5.30 13.99 18.87
N ARG A 125 5.37 15.28 18.49
CA ARG A 125 6.35 16.22 19.08
C ARG A 125 6.04 16.55 20.54
N THR A 126 4.76 16.51 20.94
CA THR A 126 4.33 16.63 22.34
C THR A 126 4.67 15.38 23.16
N ALA A 127 4.51 14.17 22.60
CA ALA A 127 4.94 12.93 23.25
C ALA A 127 6.47 12.91 23.46
N LEU A 128 7.25 13.28 22.42
CA LEU A 128 8.69 13.47 22.55
C LEU A 128 9.04 14.48 23.67
N ALA A 129 8.45 15.68 23.66
CA ALA A 129 8.75 16.69 24.66
C ALA A 129 8.47 16.21 26.10
N VAL A 130 7.33 15.56 26.33
CA VAL A 130 6.96 15.03 27.66
C VAL A 130 7.87 13.87 28.06
N GLY A 131 8.12 12.91 27.19
CA GLY A 131 8.92 11.72 27.53
C GLY A 131 10.41 12.02 27.72
N LEU A 132 11.00 12.90 26.90
CA LEU A 132 12.38 13.38 27.09
C LEU A 132 12.52 14.21 28.37
N PHE A 133 11.52 15.03 28.71
CA PHE A 133 11.48 15.73 30.00
C PHE A 133 11.45 14.75 31.18
N LEU A 134 10.61 13.71 31.11
CA LEU A 134 10.53 12.67 32.14
C LEU A 134 11.84 11.86 32.27
N GLN A 135 12.55 11.59 31.17
CA GLN A 135 13.90 10.99 31.21
C GLN A 135 14.90 11.88 31.97
N ILE A 136 14.99 13.15 31.58
CA ILE A 136 15.92 14.10 32.20
C ILE A 136 15.58 14.26 33.70
N LEU A 137 14.29 14.44 34.02
CA LEU A 137 13.80 14.52 35.41
C LEU A 137 14.17 13.27 36.20
N ALA A 138 13.92 12.07 35.67
CA ALA A 138 14.24 10.81 36.31
C ALA A 138 15.73 10.68 36.65
N ILE A 139 16.62 10.93 35.69
CA ILE A 139 18.08 10.82 35.89
C ILE A 139 18.56 11.83 36.95
N PHE A 140 18.10 13.08 36.90
CA PHE A 140 18.47 14.08 37.91
C PHE A 140 17.89 13.77 39.30
N MET A 141 16.68 13.21 39.40
CA MET A 141 16.09 12.76 40.67
C MET A 141 16.83 11.55 41.25
N THR A 142 17.21 10.57 40.43
CA THR A 142 18.08 9.45 40.82
C THR A 142 19.43 9.95 41.35
N SER A 143 19.99 11.04 40.80
CA SER A 143 21.24 11.63 41.29
C SER A 143 21.18 12.19 42.72
N ILE A 144 19.97 12.52 43.22
CA ILE A 144 19.76 13.05 44.57
C ILE A 144 19.12 12.05 45.53
N ALA A 145 18.58 10.94 45.04
CA ALA A 145 17.94 9.90 45.85
C ALA A 145 18.85 9.38 46.98
N SER A 146 18.27 9.19 48.17
CA SER A 146 18.91 8.68 49.38
C SER A 146 18.25 7.40 49.92
N SER A 147 17.26 6.84 49.21
CA SER A 147 16.49 5.68 49.66
C SER A 147 15.98 4.86 48.48
N TYR A 148 15.93 3.54 48.62
CA TYR A 148 15.48 2.60 47.59
C TYR A 148 14.18 3.04 46.87
N TRP A 149 13.14 3.41 47.63
CA TRP A 149 11.86 3.85 47.06
C TRP A 149 11.96 5.10 46.17
N GLN A 150 12.91 6.00 46.42
CA GLN A 150 13.16 7.18 45.58
C GLN A 150 13.86 6.78 44.28
N VAL A 151 14.79 5.81 44.30
CA VAL A 151 15.41 5.26 43.09
C VAL A 151 14.40 4.44 42.28
N LEU A 152 13.55 3.64 42.92
CA LEU A 152 12.48 2.89 42.25
C LEU A 152 11.45 3.83 41.59
N LEU A 153 11.11 4.95 42.24
CA LEU A 153 10.21 5.95 41.65
C LEU A 153 10.86 6.75 40.51
N ALA A 154 12.14 7.13 40.66
CA ALA A 154 12.85 7.89 39.64
C ALA A 154 13.33 7.02 38.48
N GLN A 155 14.23 6.06 38.72
CA GLN A 155 14.79 5.19 37.69
C GLN A 155 13.82 4.07 37.27
N GLY A 156 13.05 3.46 38.19
CA GLY A 156 12.09 2.41 37.79
C GLY A 156 10.89 2.99 37.05
N ILE A 157 10.16 3.90 37.71
CA ILE A 157 8.88 4.42 37.20
C ILE A 157 9.08 5.60 36.23
N CYS A 158 9.66 6.72 36.67
CA CYS A 158 9.70 7.95 35.87
C CYS A 158 10.50 7.79 34.56
N GLN A 159 11.67 7.13 34.62
CA GLN A 159 12.45 6.78 33.43
C GLN A 159 11.69 5.80 32.52
N GLY A 160 11.09 4.75 33.09
CA GLY A 160 10.30 3.77 32.33
C GLY A 160 9.11 4.38 31.58
N LEU A 161 8.37 5.28 32.25
CA LEU A 161 7.31 6.08 31.62
C LEU A 161 7.87 6.98 30.51
N GLY A 162 8.96 7.72 30.77
CA GLY A 162 9.58 8.61 29.79
C GLY A 162 10.07 7.88 28.53
N ASN A 163 10.80 6.79 28.73
CA ASN A 163 11.27 5.88 27.68
C ASN A 163 10.08 5.33 26.86
N GLY A 164 9.04 4.81 27.52
CA GLY A 164 7.87 4.21 26.87
C GLY A 164 6.99 5.21 26.11
N ILE A 165 6.96 6.47 26.53
CA ILE A 165 6.29 7.55 25.79
C ILE A 165 7.02 7.87 24.47
N ILE A 166 8.35 7.78 24.40
CA ILE A 166 9.11 8.16 23.19
C ILE A 166 9.44 7.00 22.25
N PHE A 167 9.65 5.79 22.78
CA PHE A 167 10.29 4.70 22.02
C PHE A 167 9.40 4.18 20.88
N ALA A 168 8.18 3.74 21.18
CA ALA A 168 7.27 3.21 20.16
C ALA A 168 6.86 4.28 19.11
N PRO A 169 6.48 5.53 19.48
CA PRO A 169 6.25 6.61 18.52
C PRO A 169 7.43 6.92 17.60
N THR A 170 8.67 6.81 18.09
CA THR A 170 9.85 7.10 17.27
C THR A 170 10.11 6.00 16.24
N ILE A 171 9.94 4.72 16.62
CA ILE A 171 9.99 3.60 15.67
C ILE A 171 8.85 3.71 14.65
N ALA A 172 7.63 4.01 15.10
CA ALA A 172 6.48 4.21 14.23
C ALA A 172 6.73 5.35 13.21
N ASN A 173 7.09 6.55 13.68
CA ASN A 173 7.40 7.70 12.81
C ASN A 173 8.49 7.36 11.79
N MET A 174 9.63 6.82 12.24
CA MET A 174 10.74 6.39 11.38
C MET A 174 10.29 5.39 10.30
N SER A 175 9.46 4.42 10.66
CA SER A 175 8.93 3.43 9.71
C SER A 175 8.02 4.03 8.63
N THR A 176 7.44 5.24 8.83
CA THR A 176 6.63 5.91 7.80
C THR A 176 7.45 6.52 6.67
N TYR A 177 8.77 6.71 6.85
CA TYR A 177 9.62 7.34 5.83
C TYR A 177 10.22 6.34 4.81
N PHE A 178 10.14 5.04 5.08
CA PHE A 178 10.83 4.00 4.32
C PHE A 178 9.93 2.80 4.01
N THR A 179 10.08 2.26 2.81
CA THR A 179 9.36 1.09 2.29
C THR A 179 10.34 0.00 1.89
N SER A 180 11.23 0.28 0.94
CA SER A 180 12.27 -0.65 0.46
C SER A 180 13.49 -0.75 1.39
N LYS A 181 13.67 0.21 2.30
CA LYS A 181 14.80 0.23 3.28
C LYS A 181 14.29 0.25 4.73
N LYS A 182 13.10 -0.29 4.97
CA LYS A 182 12.36 -0.20 6.22
C LYS A 182 13.09 -0.90 7.37
N THR A 183 13.62 -2.12 7.16
CA THR A 183 14.37 -2.86 8.20
C THR A 183 15.73 -2.20 8.47
N ILE A 184 16.40 -1.70 7.42
CA ILE A 184 17.68 -0.98 7.53
C ILE A 184 17.51 0.31 8.34
N ALA A 185 16.49 1.11 8.04
CA ALA A 185 16.19 2.33 8.81
C ALA A 185 15.87 2.01 10.29
N ILE A 186 14.97 1.06 10.55
CA ILE A 186 14.61 0.65 11.91
C ILE A 186 15.84 0.14 12.68
N SER A 187 16.68 -0.68 12.06
CA SER A 187 17.87 -1.25 12.69
C SER A 187 18.99 -0.23 12.89
N ALA A 188 19.16 0.74 12.00
CA ALA A 188 20.11 1.85 12.17
C ALA A 188 19.73 2.77 13.35
N GLY A 189 18.42 2.97 13.57
CA GLY A 189 17.90 3.55 14.81
C GLY A 189 18.21 2.66 16.02
N ALA A 190 17.92 1.36 15.93
CA ALA A 190 18.18 0.41 17.02
C ALA A 190 19.67 0.29 17.40
N CYS A 191 20.62 0.57 16.49
CA CYS A 191 22.04 0.67 16.81
C CYS A 191 22.37 1.72 17.89
N GLY A 192 21.48 2.68 18.15
CA GLY A 192 21.60 3.61 19.27
C GLY A 192 21.70 2.91 20.63
N ALA A 193 21.02 1.78 20.81
CA ALA A 193 21.14 0.96 22.01
C ALA A 193 22.57 0.43 22.21
N GLY A 194 23.26 0.07 21.12
CA GLY A 194 24.64 -0.41 21.16
C GLY A 194 25.66 0.71 21.43
N THR A 195 25.51 1.87 20.79
CA THR A 195 26.40 3.02 21.02
C THR A 195 26.21 3.59 22.43
N GLY A 196 24.96 3.72 22.89
CA GLY A 196 24.64 4.13 24.27
C GLY A 196 25.11 3.10 25.30
N GLY A 197 24.93 1.80 25.02
CA GLY A 197 25.40 0.68 25.84
C GLY A 197 26.93 0.54 25.92
N ILE A 198 27.69 1.36 25.19
CA ILE A 198 29.13 1.54 25.38
C ILE A 198 29.39 2.85 26.15
N VAL A 199 28.79 3.97 25.72
CA VAL A 199 29.08 5.30 26.27
C VAL A 199 28.66 5.45 27.73
N PHE A 200 27.42 5.09 28.09
CA PHE A 200 26.96 5.26 29.49
C PHE A 200 27.72 4.35 30.47
N PRO A 201 27.93 3.05 30.20
CA PRO A 201 28.78 2.22 31.06
C PRO A 201 30.23 2.73 31.20
N LEU A 202 30.82 3.29 30.14
CA LEU A 202 32.16 3.89 30.20
C LEU A 202 32.20 5.15 31.07
N ILE A 203 31.19 6.02 30.95
CA ILE A 203 31.01 7.20 31.84
C ILE A 203 30.87 6.73 33.30
N ALA A 204 30.07 5.69 33.57
CA ALA A 204 29.94 5.12 34.91
C ALA A 204 31.30 4.66 35.45
N GLN A 205 31.98 3.77 34.73
CA GLN A 205 33.22 3.16 35.20
C GLN A 205 34.34 4.20 35.45
N GLN A 206 34.46 5.22 34.60
CA GLN A 206 35.53 6.21 34.73
C GLN A 206 35.25 7.32 35.76
N LEU A 207 33.98 7.66 36.02
CA LEU A 207 33.62 8.78 36.89
C LEU A 207 33.16 8.35 38.29
N LEU A 208 32.50 7.20 38.43
CA LEU A 208 32.01 6.70 39.71
C LEU A 208 33.10 6.68 40.81
N PRO A 209 34.34 6.19 40.57
CA PRO A 209 35.41 6.23 41.58
C PRO A 209 36.10 7.60 41.72
N LYS A 210 35.86 8.57 40.83
CA LYS A 210 36.53 9.89 40.84
C LYS A 210 35.70 11.02 41.44
N ILE A 211 34.40 11.04 41.14
CA ILE A 211 33.46 12.11 41.55
C ILE A 211 32.21 11.58 42.25
N GLY A 212 32.14 10.26 42.49
CA GLY A 212 31.02 9.60 43.16
C GLY A 212 29.77 9.47 42.30
N PHE A 213 28.81 8.70 42.80
CA PHE A 213 27.56 8.37 42.12
C PHE A 213 26.76 9.61 41.70
N ARG A 214 26.52 10.54 42.64
CA ARG A 214 25.64 11.69 42.44
C ARG A 214 26.10 12.59 41.28
N TRP A 215 27.40 12.83 41.13
CA TRP A 215 27.92 13.60 39.99
C TRP A 215 28.03 12.77 38.72
N THR A 216 28.37 11.48 38.81
CA THR A 216 28.39 10.56 37.65
C THR A 216 27.04 10.51 36.95
N VAL A 217 25.95 10.32 37.71
CA VAL A 217 24.58 10.30 37.17
C VAL A 217 24.17 11.67 36.59
N ARG A 218 24.64 12.78 37.17
CA ARG A 218 24.42 14.13 36.59
C ARG A 218 25.13 14.32 35.25
N VAL A 219 26.36 13.83 35.10
CA VAL A 219 27.08 13.87 33.81
C VAL A 219 26.32 13.07 32.75
N MET A 220 25.76 11.91 33.10
CA MET A 220 24.86 11.16 32.21
C MET A 220 23.60 11.95 31.87
N GLY A 221 22.97 12.60 32.86
CA GLY A 221 21.80 13.46 32.66
C GLY A 221 22.06 14.64 31.74
N LEU A 222 23.26 15.22 31.77
CA LEU A 222 23.69 16.27 30.83
C LEU A 222 23.89 15.72 29.41
N VAL A 223 24.47 14.53 29.25
CA VAL A 223 24.57 13.87 27.93
C VAL A 223 23.18 13.59 27.35
N VAL A 224 22.25 13.07 28.16
CA VAL A 224 20.84 12.83 27.78
C VAL A 224 20.12 14.15 27.47
N ALA A 225 20.40 15.24 28.19
CA ALA A 225 19.83 16.55 27.90
C ALA A 225 20.31 17.12 26.55
N VAL A 226 21.60 17.01 26.24
CA VAL A 226 22.16 17.48 24.95
C VAL A 226 21.60 16.69 23.77
N SER A 227 21.56 15.35 23.86
CA SER A 227 20.93 14.53 22.81
C SER A 227 19.41 14.79 22.68
N SER A 228 18.72 15.07 23.80
CA SER A 228 17.28 15.42 23.79
C SER A 228 17.01 16.76 23.08
N MET A 229 17.88 17.77 23.25
CA MET A 229 17.78 19.02 22.49
C MET A 229 17.95 18.77 20.98
N ILE A 230 18.92 17.94 20.60
CA ILE A 230 19.16 17.54 19.19
C ILE A 230 17.94 16.78 18.63
N ILE A 231 17.37 15.84 19.38
CA ILE A 231 16.13 15.12 19.02
C ILE A 231 15.00 16.12 18.72
N MET A 232 14.75 17.09 19.60
CA MET A 232 13.63 18.04 19.43
C MET A 232 13.79 18.97 18.22
N ILE A 233 15.03 19.30 17.83
CA ILE A 233 15.34 20.07 16.62
C ILE A 233 15.09 19.24 15.35
N ILE A 234 15.51 17.97 15.34
CA ILE A 234 15.51 17.12 14.14
C ILE A 234 14.16 16.40 13.90
N ALA A 235 13.43 16.07 14.96
CA ALA A 235 12.21 15.25 14.89
C ALA A 235 11.06 15.93 14.11
N LYS A 236 10.59 15.28 13.05
CA LYS A 236 9.47 15.71 12.19
C LYS A 236 8.50 14.55 11.91
N THR A 237 7.21 14.83 12.06
CA THR A 237 6.12 13.91 11.68
C THR A 237 5.89 13.96 10.17
N ARG A 238 5.72 12.79 9.53
CA ARG A 238 5.41 12.72 8.09
C ARG A 238 3.91 12.76 7.79
N LEU A 239 3.13 11.93 8.48
CA LEU A 239 1.71 11.73 8.19
C LEU A 239 0.83 12.77 8.92
N LYS A 240 -0.29 13.15 8.32
CA LYS A 240 -1.36 13.91 8.98
C LYS A 240 -2.05 13.03 10.04
N ALA A 241 -2.51 13.66 11.13
CA ALA A 241 -3.20 12.99 12.21
C ALA A 241 -4.44 12.20 11.72
N ARG A 242 -4.63 10.99 12.25
CA ARG A 242 -5.86 10.20 12.07
C ARG A 242 -6.71 10.27 13.35
N LYS A 243 -8.01 9.97 13.25
CA LYS A 243 -8.81 9.67 14.46
C LYS A 243 -8.26 8.39 15.08
N ALA A 244 -7.83 8.44 16.34
CA ALA A 244 -7.32 7.26 17.04
C ALA A 244 -8.42 6.19 17.17
N GLY A 245 -8.03 4.94 16.93
CA GLY A 245 -8.87 3.77 17.17
C GLY A 245 -9.04 3.45 18.67
N PRO A 246 -9.68 2.31 19.01
CA PRO A 246 -9.79 1.86 20.39
C PRO A 246 -8.40 1.64 21.03
N LEU A 247 -8.35 1.74 22.37
CA LEU A 247 -7.10 1.57 23.14
C LEU A 247 -6.50 0.15 23.03
N VAL A 248 -7.35 -0.86 22.78
CA VAL A 248 -6.93 -2.25 22.54
C VAL A 248 -7.71 -2.79 21.36
N GLU A 249 -6.99 -3.24 20.32
CA GLU A 249 -7.60 -3.91 19.16
C GLU A 249 -7.74 -5.41 19.42
N TRP A 250 -8.79 -5.76 20.16
CA TRP A 250 -9.19 -7.16 20.42
C TRP A 250 -9.43 -8.00 19.16
N ALA A 251 -9.51 -7.38 17.98
CA ALA A 251 -9.55 -8.07 16.69
C ALA A 251 -8.22 -8.74 16.33
N ALA A 252 -7.07 -8.10 16.60
CA ALA A 252 -5.74 -8.66 16.29
C ALA A 252 -5.48 -9.97 17.04
N PHE A 253 -5.99 -10.09 18.27
CA PHE A 253 -5.93 -11.33 19.07
C PHE A 253 -6.80 -12.48 18.52
N LYS A 254 -7.57 -12.27 17.45
CA LYS A 254 -8.27 -13.33 16.71
C LYS A 254 -7.44 -13.87 15.54
N GLU A 255 -6.36 -13.19 15.15
CA GLU A 255 -5.48 -13.64 14.06
C GLU A 255 -4.43 -14.62 14.60
N PRO A 256 -4.44 -15.89 14.17
CA PRO A 256 -3.53 -16.88 14.73
C PRO A 256 -2.06 -16.55 14.45
N ALA A 257 -1.74 -15.91 13.32
CA ALA A 257 -0.40 -15.45 12.99
C ALA A 257 0.13 -14.40 13.99
N TYR A 258 -0.71 -13.42 14.36
CA TYR A 258 -0.36 -12.39 15.34
C TYR A 258 -0.15 -12.99 16.74
N VAL A 259 -1.08 -13.86 17.18
CA VAL A 259 -1.00 -14.50 18.50
C VAL A 259 0.22 -15.42 18.61
N LEU A 260 0.50 -16.24 17.59
CA LEU A 260 1.68 -17.10 17.55
C LEU A 260 2.98 -16.29 17.52
N PHE A 261 3.04 -15.18 16.79
CA PHE A 261 4.19 -14.29 16.79
C PHE A 261 4.39 -13.63 18.16
N ALA A 262 3.33 -13.10 18.79
CA ALA A 262 3.41 -12.51 20.13
C ALA A 262 3.91 -13.51 21.18
N ALA A 263 3.41 -14.75 21.15
CA ALA A 263 3.89 -15.83 22.01
C ALA A 263 5.37 -16.18 21.73
N ALA A 264 5.76 -16.32 20.46
CA ALA A 264 7.15 -16.57 20.08
C ALA A 264 8.09 -15.45 20.55
N MET A 265 7.66 -14.18 20.49
CA MET A 265 8.44 -13.02 20.93
C MET A 265 8.61 -12.98 22.45
N PHE A 266 7.60 -13.37 23.23
CA PHE A 266 7.76 -13.56 24.67
C PHE A 266 8.86 -14.59 24.98
N PHE A 267 8.81 -15.77 24.36
CA PHE A 267 9.82 -16.82 24.55
C PHE A 267 11.20 -16.50 23.94
N THR A 268 11.30 -15.55 23.01
CA THR A 268 12.57 -15.13 22.39
C THR A 268 13.26 -14.00 23.18
N LEU A 269 12.50 -12.98 23.58
CA LEU A 269 13.06 -11.78 24.23
C LEU A 269 13.48 -12.06 25.68
N TRP A 270 12.73 -12.88 26.43
CA TRP A 270 13.06 -13.22 27.81
C TRP A 270 14.47 -13.84 27.98
N PRO A 271 14.82 -14.97 27.31
CA PRO A 271 16.16 -15.55 27.44
C PRO A 271 17.25 -14.67 26.83
N THR A 272 16.93 -13.85 25.81
CA THR A 272 17.89 -12.88 25.25
C THR A 272 18.39 -11.92 26.34
N TRP A 273 17.50 -11.39 27.18
CA TRP A 273 17.88 -10.47 28.26
C TRP A 273 18.62 -11.15 29.42
N ILE A 274 18.45 -12.44 29.66
CA ILE A 274 19.23 -13.17 30.67
C ILE A 274 20.73 -13.08 30.35
N SER A 275 21.13 -13.34 29.10
CA SER A 275 22.54 -13.26 28.69
C SER A 275 23.12 -11.85 28.78
N TYR A 276 22.40 -10.82 28.35
CA TYR A 276 22.89 -9.43 28.45
C TYR A 276 23.16 -8.98 29.89
N ASN A 277 22.37 -9.45 30.86
CA ASN A 277 22.58 -9.13 32.28
C ASN A 277 23.66 -10.02 32.92
N TYR A 278 23.54 -11.34 32.79
CA TYR A 278 24.35 -12.30 33.57
C TYR A 278 25.72 -12.64 32.96
N ALA A 279 26.00 -12.33 31.69
CA ALA A 279 27.32 -12.59 31.09
C ALA A 279 28.48 -11.94 31.89
N ARG A 280 28.25 -10.74 32.43
CA ARG A 280 29.21 -10.01 33.25
C ARG A 280 29.51 -10.71 34.57
N GLN A 281 28.48 -11.22 35.24
CA GLN A 281 28.58 -11.91 36.52
C GLN A 281 29.15 -13.32 36.36
N TYR A 282 28.76 -14.05 35.30
CA TYR A 282 29.36 -15.35 34.98
C TYR A 282 30.89 -15.26 34.83
N THR A 283 31.37 -14.14 34.28
CA THR A 283 32.80 -13.87 34.10
C THR A 283 33.54 -13.72 35.43
N THR A 284 32.99 -12.99 36.40
CA THR A 284 33.58 -12.84 37.74
C THR A 284 33.43 -14.11 38.58
N ASP A 285 32.22 -14.67 38.62
CA ASP A 285 31.81 -15.65 39.63
C ASP A 285 32.13 -17.10 39.25
N LYS A 286 32.38 -17.37 37.95
CA LYS A 286 32.69 -18.73 37.44
C LYS A 286 33.98 -18.84 36.63
N LEU A 287 34.43 -17.75 35.99
CA LEU A 287 35.66 -17.75 35.18
C LEU A 287 36.84 -17.04 35.88
N SER A 288 36.65 -16.54 37.10
CA SER A 288 37.65 -15.78 37.87
C SER A 288 38.23 -14.57 37.12
N GLY A 289 37.47 -14.00 36.18
CA GLY A 289 37.85 -12.84 35.40
C GLY A 289 37.87 -11.55 36.24
N SER A 290 38.73 -10.61 35.87
CA SER A 290 38.85 -9.34 36.58
C SER A 290 37.63 -8.43 36.36
N SER A 291 37.47 -7.42 37.20
CA SER A 291 36.47 -6.36 37.02
C SER A 291 36.64 -5.62 35.68
N SER A 292 37.86 -5.59 35.14
CA SER A 292 38.16 -5.12 33.78
C SER A 292 37.60 -6.04 32.70
N ASP A 293 37.76 -7.36 32.83
CA ASP A 293 37.26 -8.33 31.83
C ASP A 293 35.72 -8.36 31.79
N SER A 294 35.09 -8.34 32.96
CA SER A 294 33.63 -8.23 33.12
C SER A 294 33.05 -6.93 32.54
N PHE A 295 33.87 -5.87 32.45
CA PHE A 295 33.50 -4.63 31.77
C PHE A 295 33.78 -4.68 30.26
N LEU A 296 34.91 -5.24 29.83
CA LEU A 296 35.22 -5.44 28.41
C LEU A 296 34.16 -6.30 27.71
N ILE A 297 33.63 -7.33 28.39
CA ILE A 297 32.51 -8.14 27.88
C ILE A 297 31.24 -7.31 27.62
N LEU A 298 30.95 -6.31 28.46
CA LEU A 298 29.82 -5.40 28.25
C LEU A 298 30.03 -4.46 27.05
N ILE A 299 31.28 -4.05 26.80
CA ILE A 299 31.62 -3.30 25.58
C ILE A 299 31.51 -4.20 24.34
N VAL A 300 32.10 -5.40 24.37
CA VAL A 300 32.13 -6.31 23.21
C VAL A 300 30.72 -6.76 22.80
N ILE A 301 29.84 -7.12 23.75
CA ILE A 301 28.47 -7.55 23.42
C ILE A 301 27.67 -6.44 22.70
N ASN A 302 27.87 -5.18 23.10
CA ASN A 302 27.22 -4.03 22.48
C ASN A 302 27.88 -3.62 21.16
N ALA A 303 29.22 -3.64 21.10
CA ALA A 303 29.99 -3.27 19.91
C ALA A 303 29.76 -4.23 18.75
N VAL A 304 29.82 -5.55 18.99
CA VAL A 304 29.50 -6.57 17.98
C VAL A 304 27.99 -6.63 17.68
N GLY A 305 27.16 -6.17 18.61
CA GLY A 305 25.74 -5.96 18.38
C GLY A 305 25.39 -4.83 17.39
N ILE A 306 26.33 -3.94 17.02
CA ILE A 306 26.10 -2.92 15.99
C ILE A 306 26.10 -3.55 14.57
N PRO A 307 27.15 -4.26 14.10
CA PRO A 307 27.10 -4.98 12.84
C PRO A 307 26.07 -6.13 12.86
N GLY A 308 25.78 -6.74 14.01
CA GLY A 308 24.66 -7.70 14.16
C GLY A 308 23.33 -7.12 13.68
N ARG A 309 22.95 -5.94 14.19
CA ARG A 309 21.73 -5.22 13.76
C ARG A 309 21.77 -4.80 12.29
N MET A 310 22.93 -4.39 11.77
CA MET A 310 23.01 -3.81 10.42
C MET A 310 23.13 -4.85 9.29
N ILE A 311 23.92 -5.91 9.49
CA ILE A 311 24.08 -6.96 8.47
C ILE A 311 22.79 -7.77 8.36
N SER A 312 22.16 -8.14 9.48
CA SER A 312 20.85 -8.83 9.46
C SER A 312 19.76 -8.00 8.78
N ALA A 313 19.71 -6.69 9.01
CA ALA A 313 18.78 -5.79 8.34
C ALA A 313 19.04 -5.64 6.83
N PHE A 314 20.31 -5.62 6.42
CA PHE A 314 20.68 -5.59 5.00
C PHE A 314 20.28 -6.89 4.27
N LEU A 315 20.47 -8.05 4.90
CA LEU A 315 20.01 -9.33 4.37
C LEU A 315 18.47 -9.38 4.26
N ALA A 316 17.77 -8.82 5.25
CA ALA A 316 16.32 -8.75 5.29
C ALA A 316 15.73 -7.89 4.16
N ASP A 317 16.13 -6.61 4.06
CA ASP A 317 15.56 -5.70 3.04
C ASP A 317 16.01 -6.03 1.60
N ARG A 318 17.20 -6.63 1.42
CA ARG A 318 17.81 -6.80 0.07
C ARG A 318 17.71 -8.19 -0.54
N LEU A 319 17.62 -9.26 0.25
CA LEU A 319 17.76 -10.64 -0.26
C LEU A 319 16.61 -11.59 0.10
N PHE A 320 16.16 -11.59 1.36
CA PHE A 320 15.32 -12.70 1.88
C PHE A 320 14.03 -12.27 2.61
N GLY A 321 13.82 -10.99 2.86
CA GLY A 321 12.72 -10.51 3.72
C GLY A 321 13.01 -10.66 5.22
N ALA A 322 12.22 -9.98 6.05
CA ALA A 322 12.49 -9.93 7.50
C ALA A 322 12.32 -11.29 8.20
N ILE A 323 11.20 -11.98 8.01
CA ILE A 323 10.90 -13.25 8.69
C ILE A 323 11.90 -14.36 8.33
N PRO A 324 12.28 -14.59 7.06
CA PRO A 324 13.24 -15.65 6.71
C PRO A 324 14.67 -15.39 7.20
N VAL A 325 15.05 -14.15 7.51
CA VAL A 325 16.32 -13.86 8.22
C VAL A 325 16.17 -14.01 9.73
N PHE A 326 15.00 -13.67 10.28
CA PHE A 326 14.74 -13.69 11.72
C PHE A 326 14.72 -15.11 12.31
N ILE A 327 14.10 -16.08 11.62
CA ILE A 327 14.04 -17.48 12.05
C ILE A 327 15.45 -18.09 12.28
N PRO A 328 16.39 -18.10 11.30
CA PRO A 328 17.73 -18.63 11.53
C PRO A 328 18.52 -17.80 12.55
N THR A 329 18.30 -16.49 12.64
CA THR A 329 18.92 -15.64 13.68
C THR A 329 18.51 -16.10 15.08
N ILE A 330 17.23 -16.42 15.29
CA ILE A 330 16.73 -16.98 16.57
C ILE A 330 17.34 -18.36 16.83
N LEU A 331 17.36 -19.26 15.83
CA LEU A 331 17.94 -20.60 15.99
C LEU A 331 19.44 -20.54 16.34
N SER A 332 20.21 -19.65 15.70
CA SER A 332 21.63 -19.43 16.02
C SER A 332 21.81 -18.85 17.43
N ALA A 333 21.00 -17.89 17.86
CA ALA A 333 21.03 -17.38 19.24
C ALA A 333 20.69 -18.48 20.26
N SER A 334 19.66 -19.28 20.01
CA SER A 334 19.27 -20.42 20.86
C SER A 334 20.38 -21.46 20.97
N LEU A 335 21.04 -21.82 19.86
CA LEU A 335 22.20 -22.71 19.89
C LEU A 335 23.35 -22.12 20.71
N CYS A 336 23.63 -20.82 20.56
CA CYS A 336 24.63 -20.14 21.39
C CYS A 336 24.27 -20.18 22.88
N LEU A 337 23.00 -20.01 23.26
CA LEU A 337 22.56 -20.12 24.65
C LEU A 337 22.85 -21.50 25.24
N TYR A 338 22.58 -22.59 24.52
CA TYR A 338 22.94 -23.94 24.96
C TYR A 338 24.45 -24.14 25.07
N LEU A 339 25.23 -23.60 24.12
CA LEU A 339 26.69 -23.68 24.15
C LEU A 339 27.33 -22.85 25.29
N TRP A 340 26.61 -21.92 25.91
CA TRP A 340 27.12 -21.15 27.06
C TRP A 340 27.53 -22.06 28.22
N SER A 341 26.85 -23.19 28.44
CA SER A 341 27.16 -24.11 29.54
C SER A 341 28.53 -24.79 29.42
N GLN A 342 29.14 -24.75 28.23
CA GLN A 342 30.48 -25.31 27.94
C GLN A 342 31.59 -24.27 28.03
N VAL A 343 31.25 -23.01 28.35
CA VAL A 343 32.22 -21.92 28.48
C VAL A 343 32.90 -22.00 29.84
N HIS A 344 34.09 -22.59 29.86
CA HIS A 344 34.92 -22.79 31.05
C HIS A 344 36.23 -21.97 31.03
N SER A 345 36.39 -21.03 30.10
CA SER A 345 37.55 -20.15 30.02
C SER A 345 37.20 -18.71 29.61
N LEU A 346 38.01 -17.76 30.04
CA LEU A 346 37.84 -16.34 29.71
C LEU A 346 37.83 -16.07 28.20
N THR A 347 38.77 -16.69 27.46
CA THR A 347 38.83 -16.62 25.99
C THR A 347 37.57 -17.19 25.33
N GLY A 348 37.07 -18.33 25.84
CA GLY A 348 35.80 -18.90 25.39
C GLY A 348 34.62 -17.95 25.61
N MET A 349 34.63 -17.21 26.71
CA MET A 349 33.59 -16.21 27.01
C MET A 349 33.63 -15.02 26.05
N PHE A 350 34.80 -14.48 25.70
CA PHE A 350 34.90 -13.42 24.69
C PHE A 350 34.42 -13.87 23.30
N ILE A 351 34.72 -15.11 22.89
CA ILE A 351 34.22 -15.69 21.65
C ILE A 351 32.70 -15.83 21.71
N TRP A 352 32.17 -16.43 22.77
CA TRP A 352 30.73 -16.63 22.98
C TRP A 352 29.96 -15.30 23.01
N VAL A 353 30.46 -14.31 23.76
CA VAL A 353 29.92 -12.94 23.83
C VAL A 353 29.88 -12.26 22.48
N SER A 354 30.88 -12.48 21.62
CA SER A 354 30.92 -11.90 20.28
C SER A 354 29.85 -12.51 19.37
N ILE A 355 29.72 -13.84 19.36
CA ILE A 355 28.75 -14.56 18.53
C ILE A 355 27.32 -14.30 19.03
N PHE A 356 27.07 -14.42 20.34
CA PHE A 356 25.77 -14.14 20.93
C PHE A 356 25.40 -12.65 20.80
N GLY A 357 26.35 -11.72 20.98
CA GLY A 357 26.13 -10.29 20.79
C GLY A 357 25.65 -9.95 19.39
N TYR A 358 26.21 -10.59 18.36
CA TYR A 358 25.75 -10.47 16.98
C TYR A 358 24.27 -10.88 16.82
N PHE A 359 23.93 -12.12 17.18
CA PHE A 359 22.57 -12.66 16.96
C PHE A 359 21.52 -12.06 17.91
N GLY A 360 21.84 -11.90 19.19
CA GLY A 360 20.94 -11.31 20.19
C GLY A 360 20.62 -9.83 19.90
N ALA A 361 21.57 -9.07 19.36
CA ALA A 361 21.31 -7.71 18.90
C ALA A 361 20.48 -7.67 17.61
N ALA A 362 20.77 -8.56 16.64
CA ALA A 362 19.96 -8.72 15.43
C ALA A 362 18.49 -9.04 15.76
N ILE A 363 18.24 -9.92 16.75
CA ILE A 363 16.88 -10.24 17.21
C ILE A 363 16.13 -8.98 17.67
N GLN A 364 16.77 -8.14 18.48
CA GLN A 364 16.16 -6.90 19.00
C GLN A 364 15.75 -5.93 17.88
N SER A 365 16.49 -5.87 16.76
CA SER A 365 16.20 -4.95 15.65
C SER A 365 15.30 -5.53 14.56
N LEU A 366 15.31 -6.86 14.38
CA LEU A 366 14.40 -7.55 13.46
C LEU A 366 12.97 -7.67 14.01
N PHE A 367 12.78 -7.76 15.33
CA PHE A 367 11.45 -7.91 15.94
C PHE A 367 10.41 -6.85 15.47
N PRO A 368 10.66 -5.52 15.54
CA PRO A 368 9.68 -4.53 15.10
C PRO A 368 9.43 -4.59 13.58
N SER A 369 10.46 -4.91 12.82
CA SER A 369 10.41 -5.03 11.36
C SER A 369 9.59 -6.24 10.90
N CYS A 370 9.73 -7.38 11.59
CA CYS A 370 8.93 -8.59 11.35
C CYS A 370 7.47 -8.37 11.77
N CYS A 371 7.22 -7.72 12.91
CA CYS A 371 5.88 -7.34 13.34
C CYS A 371 5.19 -6.49 12.26
N ALA A 372 5.88 -5.46 11.77
CA ALA A 372 5.41 -4.58 10.70
C ALA A 372 5.48 -5.18 9.27
N SER A 373 5.71 -6.50 9.15
CA SER A 373 5.49 -7.30 7.94
C SER A 373 4.44 -8.41 8.10
N LEU A 374 3.96 -8.66 9.33
CA LEU A 374 2.91 -9.64 9.63
C LEU A 374 1.51 -9.04 9.63
N THR A 375 1.38 -7.71 9.79
CA THR A 375 0.11 -7.00 9.65
C THR A 375 -0.18 -6.71 8.17
N PRO A 376 -1.24 -7.28 7.57
CA PRO A 376 -1.77 -6.79 6.31
C PRO A 376 -2.36 -5.39 6.54
N ASP A 377 -2.08 -4.45 5.64
CA ASP A 377 -2.68 -3.11 5.55
C ASP A 377 -2.75 -2.23 6.82
N LEU A 378 -2.04 -1.10 6.78
CA LEU A 378 -2.24 0.04 7.70
C LEU A 378 -3.54 0.85 7.43
N ASN A 379 -4.53 0.27 6.73
CA ASN A 379 -5.75 0.96 6.28
C ASN A 379 -7.08 0.17 6.44
N SER A 380 -7.08 -1.16 6.62
CA SER A 380 -8.30 -1.98 6.41
C SER A 380 -8.78 -2.79 7.64
N SER A 381 -8.99 -2.13 8.78
CA SER A 381 -9.61 -2.75 9.96
C SER A 381 -11.15 -2.86 9.84
N LYS A 382 -11.64 -3.65 8.86
CA LYS A 382 -13.03 -4.15 8.76
C LYS A 382 -13.12 -5.53 8.10
N THR A 383 -12.85 -6.56 8.90
CA THR A 383 -13.58 -7.85 8.95
C THR A 383 -14.21 -8.41 7.66
N ASN A 384 -13.65 -9.49 7.11
CA ASN A 384 -14.19 -10.84 7.40
C ASN A 384 -13.25 -11.98 6.94
N ILE A 385 -13.55 -13.20 7.38
CA ILE A 385 -12.63 -14.35 7.37
C ILE A 385 -12.99 -15.31 6.22
N THR A 386 -12.03 -15.64 5.34
CA THR A 386 -11.59 -17.02 4.98
C THR A 386 -10.62 -17.03 3.77
N THR A 387 -9.31 -17.19 4.01
CA THR A 387 -8.36 -17.97 3.16
C THR A 387 -7.01 -18.12 3.88
N PRO A 388 -6.30 -19.26 3.77
CA PRO A 388 -4.92 -19.39 4.25
C PRO A 388 -3.91 -18.68 3.31
N PRO A 389 -2.72 -18.30 3.80
CA PRO A 389 -1.74 -17.55 3.01
C PRO A 389 -1.14 -18.36 1.86
N ALA A 390 -1.04 -17.75 0.68
CA ALA A 390 -0.32 -18.31 -0.46
C ALA A 390 1.21 -18.25 -0.24
N LEU A 391 1.92 -19.26 -0.74
CA LEU A 391 3.39 -19.34 -0.67
C LEU A 391 4.05 -18.22 -1.51
N PRO A 392 5.16 -17.62 -1.05
CA PRO A 392 5.80 -16.49 -1.73
C PRO A 392 6.49 -16.92 -3.03
N LYS A 393 5.90 -16.55 -4.17
CA LYS A 393 6.51 -16.68 -5.51
C LYS A 393 7.50 -15.54 -5.79
N HIS A 394 8.72 -15.62 -5.24
CA HIS A 394 9.85 -14.84 -5.76
C HIS A 394 11.17 -15.61 -5.67
N VAL A 395 11.65 -16.09 -6.83
CA VAL A 395 13.04 -16.48 -7.05
C VAL A 395 13.74 -15.31 -7.75
N PRO A 396 14.91 -14.83 -7.29
CA PRO A 396 15.66 -13.79 -7.99
C PRO A 396 16.36 -14.35 -9.23
N ASN A 397 16.01 -13.85 -10.42
CA ASN A 397 16.80 -14.08 -11.62
C ASN A 397 18.06 -13.20 -11.61
N THR A 398 19.23 -13.78 -11.29
CA THR A 398 20.52 -13.57 -11.98
C THR A 398 21.66 -14.31 -11.26
N MET A 399 22.19 -15.37 -11.86
CA MET A 399 23.59 -15.78 -11.69
C MET A 399 24.01 -16.64 -12.88
N ASP A 400 25.06 -16.23 -13.59
CA ASP A 400 25.49 -16.90 -14.82
C ASP A 400 26.21 -18.24 -14.54
N MET A 401 25.72 -19.31 -15.17
CA MET A 401 26.47 -20.55 -15.37
C MET A 401 26.01 -21.21 -16.68
N PRO A 402 26.91 -21.56 -17.61
CA PRO A 402 26.55 -22.27 -18.84
C PRO A 402 26.28 -23.77 -18.58
N ASN A 403 25.69 -24.43 -19.58
CA ASN A 403 25.41 -25.89 -19.65
C ASN A 403 24.12 -26.41 -18.96
N LEU A 404 22.94 -25.92 -19.35
CA LEU A 404 21.69 -26.71 -19.19
C LEU A 404 20.82 -26.81 -20.47
N HIS A 405 21.34 -26.43 -21.63
CA HIS A 405 20.59 -26.41 -22.91
C HIS A 405 20.26 -27.79 -23.53
N LYS A 406 20.49 -28.91 -22.83
CA LYS A 406 20.31 -30.27 -23.35
C LYS A 406 19.13 -31.07 -22.78
N SER A 407 18.35 -30.53 -21.83
CA SER A 407 17.23 -31.26 -21.19
C SER A 407 15.84 -30.65 -21.42
N ILE A 408 15.70 -29.65 -22.31
CA ILE A 408 14.41 -29.01 -22.62
C ILE A 408 13.83 -29.50 -23.96
N ASN A 409 14.67 -29.84 -24.95
CA ASN A 409 14.20 -30.29 -26.26
C ASN A 409 13.53 -31.68 -26.25
N THR A 410 13.63 -32.45 -25.16
CA THR A 410 13.06 -33.79 -25.00
C THR A 410 11.58 -33.83 -24.57
N LEU A 411 10.92 -32.67 -24.46
CA LEU A 411 9.47 -32.55 -24.17
C LEU A 411 8.65 -31.96 -25.33
N SER A 412 9.24 -31.85 -26.53
CA SER A 412 8.57 -31.34 -27.74
C SER A 412 7.84 -32.40 -28.58
N HIS A 413 7.95 -33.68 -28.20
CA HIS A 413 7.27 -34.81 -28.87
C HIS A 413 6.56 -35.73 -27.87
N ALA A 414 5.57 -35.18 -27.17
CA ALA A 414 4.47 -36.00 -26.66
C ALA A 414 3.43 -36.19 -27.78
N PRO A 415 2.90 -37.39 -28.04
CA PRO A 415 1.80 -37.58 -28.98
C PRO A 415 0.53 -36.87 -28.49
N ILE A 416 -0.28 -36.39 -29.44
CA ILE A 416 -1.52 -35.66 -29.15
C ILE A 416 -2.57 -36.66 -28.63
N HIS A 417 -2.67 -36.78 -27.32
CA HIS A 417 -3.73 -37.55 -26.64
C HIS A 417 -4.48 -36.67 -25.64
N ALA A 418 -5.74 -36.39 -25.99
CA ALA A 418 -6.83 -35.94 -25.11
C ALA A 418 -6.46 -34.92 -24.02
N SER A 419 -6.61 -33.63 -24.33
CA SER A 419 -7.00 -32.68 -23.28
C SER A 419 -8.37 -33.11 -22.72
N PRO A 420 -8.62 -33.05 -21.40
CA PRO A 420 -9.95 -33.25 -20.86
C PRO A 420 -10.85 -32.09 -21.31
N LEU A 421 -11.69 -32.32 -22.33
CA LEU A 421 -12.39 -31.25 -23.07
C LEU A 421 -13.22 -30.29 -22.21
N LEU A 422 -13.69 -30.73 -21.03
CA LEU A 422 -14.36 -29.90 -20.04
C LEU A 422 -14.02 -30.44 -18.63
N ALA A 423 -13.76 -29.55 -17.68
CA ALA A 423 -13.51 -29.95 -16.30
C ALA A 423 -14.79 -30.51 -15.64
N PRO A 424 -14.73 -31.62 -14.87
CA PRO A 424 -15.91 -32.24 -14.26
C PRO A 424 -16.77 -31.29 -13.41
N ALA A 425 -16.15 -30.40 -12.63
CA ALA A 425 -16.85 -29.40 -11.83
C ALA A 425 -17.64 -28.39 -12.68
N LEU A 426 -17.12 -27.99 -13.86
CA LEU A 426 -17.85 -27.13 -14.80
C LEU A 426 -19.06 -27.86 -15.39
N LEU A 427 -18.91 -29.14 -15.72
CA LEU A 427 -19.99 -30.00 -16.22
C LEU A 427 -21.10 -30.16 -15.18
N GLN A 428 -20.73 -30.44 -13.92
CA GLN A 428 -21.68 -30.55 -12.80
C GLN A 428 -22.40 -29.22 -12.53
N ARG A 429 -21.69 -28.07 -12.61
CA ARG A 429 -22.31 -26.75 -12.50
C ARG A 429 -23.23 -26.41 -13.68
N ALA A 430 -22.89 -26.83 -14.91
CA ALA A 430 -23.79 -26.69 -16.04
C ALA A 430 -25.08 -27.51 -15.87
N GLN A 431 -24.95 -28.76 -15.39
CA GLN A 431 -26.09 -29.63 -15.10
C GLN A 431 -27.00 -29.06 -14.00
N SER A 432 -26.44 -28.54 -12.90
CA SER A 432 -27.27 -27.97 -11.82
C SER A 432 -27.97 -26.67 -12.23
N LEU A 433 -27.31 -25.80 -13.01
CA LEU A 433 -27.95 -24.61 -13.59
C LEU A 433 -29.04 -24.95 -14.63
N THR A 434 -28.89 -26.08 -15.34
CA THR A 434 -29.91 -26.58 -16.27
C THR A 434 -31.11 -27.18 -15.53
N ALA A 435 -30.89 -27.86 -14.39
CA ALA A 435 -31.96 -28.31 -13.52
C ALA A 435 -32.72 -27.13 -12.88
N GLU A 436 -32.00 -26.08 -12.43
CA GLU A 436 -32.59 -24.82 -11.96
C GLU A 436 -33.46 -24.18 -13.04
N HIS A 437 -32.96 -24.07 -14.27
CA HIS A 437 -33.72 -23.58 -15.42
C HIS A 437 -35.02 -24.36 -15.62
N ASP A 438 -34.94 -25.70 -15.66
CA ASP A 438 -36.09 -26.54 -15.96
C ASP A 438 -37.15 -26.52 -14.85
N ASP A 439 -36.78 -26.36 -13.57
CA ASP A 439 -37.74 -26.22 -12.47
C ASP A 439 -38.34 -24.81 -12.38
N LEU A 440 -37.56 -23.77 -12.67
CA LEU A 440 -38.08 -22.40 -12.80
C LEU A 440 -39.01 -22.27 -14.02
N GLN A 441 -38.73 -22.94 -15.13
CA GLN A 441 -39.59 -22.98 -16.32
C GLN A 441 -40.92 -23.70 -16.04
N LYS A 442 -40.90 -24.83 -15.30
CA LYS A 442 -42.12 -25.48 -14.80
C LYS A 442 -42.93 -24.53 -13.90
N THR A 443 -42.25 -23.76 -13.05
CA THR A 443 -42.89 -22.79 -12.14
C THR A 443 -43.52 -21.62 -12.91
N LEU A 444 -42.83 -21.07 -13.91
CA LEU A 444 -43.30 -19.96 -14.73
C LEU A 444 -44.54 -20.32 -15.55
N ASN A 445 -44.64 -21.58 -16.02
CA ASN A 445 -45.83 -22.12 -16.68
C ASN A 445 -47.07 -22.20 -15.77
N ASN A 446 -46.89 -22.25 -14.44
CA ASN A 446 -47.98 -22.30 -13.47
C ASN A 446 -48.32 -20.91 -12.89
N SER A 447 -47.33 -20.02 -12.75
CA SER A 447 -47.48 -18.69 -12.17
C SER A 447 -46.43 -17.72 -12.71
N PHE A 448 -46.88 -16.58 -13.27
CA PHE A 448 -45.98 -15.58 -13.85
C PHE A 448 -45.38 -14.64 -12.79
N ASP A 449 -44.05 -14.57 -12.73
CA ASP A 449 -43.26 -13.59 -11.98
C ASP A 449 -42.16 -13.05 -12.90
N SER A 450 -42.02 -11.73 -12.99
CA SER A 450 -41.01 -11.04 -13.79
C SER A 450 -39.57 -11.39 -13.40
N ASN A 451 -39.31 -11.68 -12.12
CA ASN A 451 -38.00 -12.04 -11.62
C ASN A 451 -37.62 -13.47 -12.02
N ILE A 452 -38.57 -14.41 -11.92
CA ILE A 452 -38.40 -15.79 -12.39
C ILE A 452 -38.22 -15.82 -13.90
N ALA A 453 -39.05 -15.07 -14.65
CA ALA A 453 -38.92 -14.96 -16.10
C ALA A 453 -37.54 -14.43 -16.53
N LYS A 454 -36.99 -13.43 -15.82
CA LYS A 454 -35.64 -12.94 -16.06
C LYS A 454 -34.58 -14.01 -15.77
N ARG A 455 -34.67 -14.70 -14.63
CA ARG A 455 -33.73 -15.77 -14.23
C ARG A 455 -33.73 -16.93 -15.22
N VAL A 456 -34.89 -17.35 -15.72
CA VAL A 456 -35.02 -18.34 -16.80
C VAL A 456 -34.29 -17.87 -18.06
N GLY A 457 -34.49 -16.61 -18.47
CA GLY A 457 -33.82 -16.02 -19.63
C GLY A 457 -32.30 -15.81 -19.49
N GLU A 458 -31.78 -15.81 -18.26
CA GLU A 458 -30.33 -15.85 -17.99
C GLU A 458 -29.78 -17.27 -18.14
N LEU A 459 -30.49 -18.28 -17.62
CA LEU A 459 -30.04 -19.68 -17.59
C LEU A 459 -30.24 -20.43 -18.91
N SER A 460 -31.19 -20.03 -19.75
CA SER A 460 -31.51 -20.71 -21.02
C SER A 460 -30.29 -20.89 -21.92
N ARG A 461 -29.39 -19.91 -21.96
CA ARG A 461 -28.11 -19.96 -22.70
C ARG A 461 -27.20 -21.10 -22.25
N VAL A 462 -27.19 -21.41 -20.95
CA VAL A 462 -26.40 -22.51 -20.38
C VAL A 462 -27.07 -23.85 -20.71
N ALA A 463 -28.39 -23.94 -20.59
CA ALA A 463 -29.16 -25.13 -20.94
C ALA A 463 -29.02 -25.50 -22.43
N GLU A 464 -29.11 -24.52 -23.33
CA GLU A 464 -28.90 -24.70 -24.77
C GLU A 464 -27.46 -25.13 -25.10
N ALA A 465 -26.46 -24.47 -24.49
CA ALA A 465 -25.05 -24.81 -24.69
C ALA A 465 -24.71 -26.22 -24.17
N LEU A 466 -25.24 -26.61 -23.01
CA LEU A 466 -25.04 -27.94 -22.44
C LEU A 466 -25.72 -29.01 -23.32
N LYS A 467 -26.96 -28.78 -23.77
CA LYS A 467 -27.69 -29.70 -24.64
C LYS A 467 -26.96 -29.92 -25.98
N ALA A 468 -26.44 -28.85 -26.58
CA ALA A 468 -25.66 -28.94 -27.81
C ALA A 468 -24.35 -29.73 -27.61
N TRP A 469 -23.63 -29.49 -26.50
CA TRP A 469 -22.42 -30.22 -26.13
C TRP A 469 -22.71 -31.72 -25.87
N GLN A 470 -23.76 -32.03 -25.12
CA GLN A 470 -24.20 -33.41 -24.86
C GLN A 470 -24.57 -34.16 -26.15
N SER A 471 -25.24 -33.48 -27.10
CA SER A 471 -25.61 -34.09 -28.38
C SER A 471 -24.38 -34.48 -29.21
N SER A 472 -23.37 -33.61 -29.32
CA SER A 472 -22.12 -33.91 -30.04
C SER A 472 -21.27 -34.94 -29.26
N GLN A 473 -21.29 -34.93 -27.92
CA GLN A 473 -20.66 -35.97 -27.11
C GLN A 473 -21.26 -37.36 -27.37
N ALA A 474 -22.59 -37.46 -27.49
CA ALA A 474 -23.27 -38.70 -27.84
C ALA A 474 -22.85 -39.20 -29.24
N SER A 475 -22.85 -38.33 -30.26
CA SER A 475 -22.40 -38.69 -31.61
C SER A 475 -20.93 -39.14 -31.65
N VAL A 476 -20.03 -38.48 -30.90
CA VAL A 476 -18.64 -38.93 -30.76
C VAL A 476 -18.56 -40.31 -30.10
N ALA A 477 -19.38 -40.60 -29.09
CA ALA A 477 -19.43 -41.92 -28.44
C ALA A 477 -19.98 -43.01 -29.38
N GLU A 478 -21.02 -42.72 -30.16
CA GLU A 478 -21.60 -43.64 -31.16
C GLU A 478 -20.59 -43.96 -32.28
N LEU A 479 -19.95 -42.94 -32.86
CA LEU A 479 -18.88 -43.10 -33.85
C LEU A 479 -17.66 -43.85 -33.29
N THR A 480 -17.30 -43.60 -32.03
CA THR A 480 -16.23 -44.34 -31.34
C THR A 480 -16.63 -45.79 -31.12
N CYS A 481 -17.90 -46.09 -30.81
CA CYS A 481 -18.36 -47.47 -30.68
C CYS A 481 -18.32 -48.20 -32.02
N MET A 482 -18.77 -47.55 -33.11
CA MET A 482 -18.70 -48.08 -34.47
C MET A 482 -17.26 -48.37 -34.93
N LEU A 483 -16.29 -47.52 -34.54
CA LEU A 483 -14.87 -47.73 -34.85
C LEU A 483 -14.18 -48.83 -34.03
N ASN A 484 -14.81 -49.36 -32.98
CA ASN A 484 -14.27 -50.42 -32.12
C ASN A 484 -14.93 -51.79 -32.34
N ASP A 485 -15.93 -51.88 -33.22
CA ASP A 485 -16.62 -53.12 -33.58
C ASP A 485 -15.75 -53.94 -34.57
N PRO A 486 -15.31 -55.17 -34.23
CA PRO A 486 -14.35 -55.92 -35.04
C PRO A 486 -14.93 -56.50 -36.34
N ASP A 487 -16.27 -56.55 -36.47
CA ASP A 487 -16.95 -57.11 -37.66
C ASP A 487 -17.37 -56.04 -38.68
N GLN A 488 -16.91 -54.78 -38.51
CA GLN A 488 -17.25 -53.65 -39.40
C GLN A 488 -16.54 -53.66 -40.75
N ASP A 489 -17.23 -53.08 -41.75
CA ASP A 489 -16.70 -52.92 -43.11
C ASP A 489 -15.66 -51.78 -43.17
N ALA A 490 -14.63 -51.96 -43.98
CA ALA A 490 -13.49 -51.05 -44.09
C ALA A 490 -13.89 -49.65 -44.60
N ASP A 491 -14.85 -49.59 -45.53
CA ASP A 491 -15.33 -48.32 -46.10
C ASP A 491 -16.20 -47.55 -45.08
N LEU A 492 -17.04 -48.24 -44.30
CA LEU A 492 -17.80 -47.68 -43.17
C LEU A 492 -16.85 -47.17 -42.07
N ALA A 493 -15.84 -47.97 -41.71
CA ALA A 493 -14.82 -47.60 -40.74
C ALA A 493 -13.90 -46.47 -41.22
N ALA A 494 -13.85 -46.17 -42.53
CA ALA A 494 -13.19 -44.97 -43.05
C ALA A 494 -14.06 -43.72 -42.83
N ILE A 495 -15.33 -43.76 -43.27
CA ILE A 495 -16.30 -42.65 -43.13
C ILE A 495 -16.46 -42.24 -41.67
N ALA A 496 -16.64 -43.21 -40.76
CA ALA A 496 -16.81 -42.95 -39.34
C ALA A 496 -15.60 -42.24 -38.69
N ARG A 497 -14.39 -42.39 -39.25
CA ARG A 497 -13.17 -41.74 -38.75
C ARG A 497 -13.08 -40.27 -39.18
N ASP A 498 -13.50 -39.96 -40.41
CA ASP A 498 -13.56 -38.58 -40.89
C ASP A 498 -14.68 -37.80 -40.20
N GLU A 499 -15.85 -38.43 -39.97
CA GLU A 499 -16.93 -37.86 -39.16
C GLU A 499 -16.50 -37.65 -37.70
N LEU A 500 -15.79 -38.61 -37.08
CA LEU A 500 -15.23 -38.46 -35.73
C LEU A 500 -14.27 -37.26 -35.65
N SER A 501 -13.43 -37.04 -36.66
CA SER A 501 -12.53 -35.87 -36.70
C SER A 501 -13.30 -34.54 -36.78
N THR A 502 -14.45 -34.55 -37.44
CA THR A 502 -15.32 -33.39 -37.58
C THR A 502 -16.12 -33.11 -36.30
N GLU A 503 -16.69 -34.14 -35.67
CA GLU A 503 -17.43 -34.00 -34.41
C GLU A 503 -16.52 -33.70 -33.21
N THR A 504 -15.31 -34.23 -33.14
CA THR A 504 -14.36 -33.85 -32.07
C THR A 504 -13.97 -32.36 -32.16
N GLY A 505 -13.72 -31.83 -33.36
CA GLY A 505 -13.51 -30.39 -33.57
C GLY A 505 -14.74 -29.53 -33.21
N LYS A 506 -15.95 -30.00 -33.53
CA LYS A 506 -17.20 -29.36 -33.06
C LYS A 506 -17.30 -29.39 -31.54
N LEU A 507 -17.02 -30.52 -30.90
CA LEU A 507 -17.10 -30.71 -29.46
C LEU A 507 -16.13 -29.79 -28.69
N GLU A 508 -14.93 -29.55 -29.19
CA GLU A 508 -14.00 -28.54 -28.64
C GLU A 508 -14.55 -27.10 -28.77
N SER A 509 -15.25 -26.78 -29.86
CA SER A 509 -15.88 -25.47 -30.05
C SER A 509 -17.10 -25.29 -29.12
N LEU A 510 -17.85 -26.37 -28.88
CA LEU A 510 -19.00 -26.42 -27.98
C LEU A 510 -18.55 -26.36 -26.51
N ALA A 511 -17.47 -27.03 -26.15
CA ALA A 511 -16.90 -26.98 -24.81
C ALA A 511 -16.44 -25.55 -24.45
N ARG A 512 -15.74 -24.87 -25.36
CA ARG A 512 -15.37 -23.44 -25.18
C ARG A 512 -16.60 -22.54 -25.05
N ARG A 513 -17.63 -22.76 -25.88
CA ARG A 513 -18.90 -22.00 -25.81
C ARG A 513 -19.65 -22.24 -24.49
N LEU A 514 -19.67 -23.48 -24.01
CA LEU A 514 -20.27 -23.84 -22.73
C LEU A 514 -19.52 -23.20 -21.56
N SER A 515 -18.19 -23.31 -21.50
CA SER A 515 -17.37 -22.65 -20.48
C SER A 515 -17.56 -21.13 -20.47
N ALA A 516 -17.61 -20.49 -21.64
CA ALA A 516 -17.92 -19.07 -21.75
C ALA A 516 -19.35 -18.71 -21.32
N SER A 517 -20.33 -19.60 -21.51
CA SER A 517 -21.71 -19.38 -21.01
C SER A 517 -21.85 -19.53 -19.49
N LEU A 518 -20.92 -20.25 -18.84
CA LEU A 518 -20.90 -20.45 -17.39
C LEU A 518 -20.28 -19.26 -16.63
N THR A 519 -19.51 -18.39 -17.30
CA THR A 519 -18.94 -17.21 -16.65
C THR A 519 -20.04 -16.18 -16.33
N PRO A 520 -20.05 -15.62 -15.11
CA PRO A 520 -21.00 -14.56 -14.78
C PRO A 520 -20.67 -13.31 -15.59
N ARG A 521 -21.69 -12.67 -16.17
CA ARG A 521 -21.52 -11.35 -16.80
C ARG A 521 -21.05 -10.34 -15.74
N HIS A 522 -20.11 -9.48 -16.12
CA HIS A 522 -19.64 -8.40 -15.26
C HIS A 522 -20.80 -7.43 -14.93
N PRO A 523 -20.95 -6.94 -13.68
CA PRO A 523 -22.09 -6.10 -13.30
C PRO A 523 -22.29 -4.84 -14.15
N PHE A 524 -21.19 -4.28 -14.65
CA PHE A 524 -21.19 -3.10 -15.54
C PHE A 524 -21.01 -3.45 -17.03
N ALA A 525 -21.16 -4.70 -17.45
CA ALA A 525 -20.86 -5.13 -18.82
C ALA A 525 -21.62 -4.33 -19.90
N ASP A 526 -22.92 -4.11 -19.68
CA ASP A 526 -23.82 -3.47 -20.65
C ASP A 526 -23.78 -1.92 -20.57
N PHE A 527 -22.95 -1.32 -19.71
CA PHE A 527 -22.86 0.13 -19.52
C PHE A 527 -21.97 0.84 -20.57
N PRO A 528 -22.18 2.16 -20.80
CA PRO A 528 -21.19 3.04 -21.43
C PRO A 528 -19.89 3.10 -20.62
N CYS A 529 -18.79 3.63 -21.19
CA CYS A 529 -17.50 3.65 -20.50
C CYS A 529 -16.70 4.95 -20.68
N MET A 530 -15.88 5.26 -19.68
CA MET A 530 -14.94 6.37 -19.67
C MET A 530 -13.49 5.83 -19.62
N LEU A 531 -12.68 6.25 -20.59
CA LEU A 531 -11.26 5.95 -20.71
C LEU A 531 -10.45 7.14 -20.20
N GLU A 532 -9.81 6.99 -19.04
CA GLU A 532 -8.86 8.00 -18.53
C GLU A 532 -7.42 7.61 -18.85
N PHE A 533 -6.65 8.58 -19.31
CA PHE A 533 -5.22 8.45 -19.62
C PHE A 533 -4.42 9.38 -18.70
N ARG A 534 -3.42 8.83 -17.98
CA ARG A 534 -2.43 9.63 -17.23
C ARG A 534 -0.98 9.19 -17.49
N PRO A 535 -0.01 10.13 -17.51
CA PRO A 535 1.39 9.79 -17.79
C PRO A 535 1.98 8.97 -16.64
N GLY A 536 2.66 7.88 -16.99
CA GLY A 536 3.40 7.03 -16.06
C GLY A 536 4.90 7.34 -16.04
N PRO A 537 5.75 6.40 -15.58
CA PRO A 537 7.19 6.60 -15.49
C PRO A 537 7.86 6.81 -16.87
N GLY A 538 8.08 8.07 -17.24
CA GLY A 538 8.68 8.45 -18.53
C GLY A 538 9.03 9.93 -18.73
N GLY A 539 8.58 10.83 -17.84
CA GLY A 539 8.76 12.27 -18.03
C GLY A 539 7.95 12.80 -19.22
N LEU A 540 8.47 13.78 -19.96
CA LEU A 540 7.81 14.35 -21.14
C LEU A 540 7.47 13.30 -22.20
N GLU A 541 8.31 12.30 -22.41
CA GLU A 541 8.04 11.21 -23.37
C GLU A 541 6.82 10.35 -22.96
N GLY A 542 6.55 10.19 -21.67
CA GLY A 542 5.32 9.56 -21.19
C GLY A 542 4.07 10.39 -21.50
N ARG A 543 4.21 11.71 -21.67
CA ARG A 543 3.13 12.63 -22.03
C ARG A 543 2.84 12.63 -23.54
N TYR A 544 3.89 12.62 -24.37
CA TYR A 544 3.75 12.48 -25.82
C TYR A 544 3.13 11.13 -26.21
N PHE A 545 3.61 10.03 -25.62
CA PHE A 545 3.03 8.71 -25.87
C PHE A 545 1.56 8.59 -25.40
N MET A 546 1.15 9.40 -24.42
CA MET A 546 -0.25 9.46 -23.99
C MET A 546 -1.16 10.06 -25.05
N ASP A 547 -0.70 11.09 -25.76
CA ASP A 547 -1.42 11.66 -26.90
C ASP A 547 -1.52 10.66 -28.06
N THR A 548 -0.46 9.88 -28.33
CA THR A 548 -0.50 8.77 -29.29
C THR A 548 -1.58 7.74 -28.94
N LEU A 549 -1.66 7.30 -27.68
CA LEU A 549 -2.69 6.35 -27.23
C LEU A 549 -4.10 6.95 -27.24
N PHE A 550 -4.27 8.20 -26.81
CA PHE A 550 -5.57 8.87 -26.88
C PHE A 550 -6.07 8.99 -28.33
N LYS A 551 -5.19 9.39 -29.26
CA LYS A 551 -5.47 9.43 -30.70
C LYS A 551 -5.84 8.04 -31.24
N MET A 552 -5.11 6.98 -30.84
CA MET A 552 -5.37 5.58 -31.21
C MET A 552 -6.79 5.13 -30.80
N TYR A 553 -7.18 5.31 -29.53
CA TYR A 553 -8.51 4.91 -29.07
C TYR A 553 -9.64 5.77 -29.65
N LYS A 554 -9.39 7.06 -29.90
CA LYS A 554 -10.34 7.92 -30.61
C LYS A 554 -10.55 7.49 -32.07
N ALA A 555 -9.48 7.12 -32.76
CA ALA A 555 -9.53 6.59 -34.13
C ALA A 555 -10.25 5.23 -34.19
N LEU A 556 -9.99 4.34 -33.23
CA LEU A 556 -10.74 3.09 -33.06
C LEU A 556 -12.24 3.33 -32.90
N CYS A 557 -12.64 4.30 -32.06
CA CYS A 557 -14.06 4.66 -31.87
C CYS A 557 -14.68 5.20 -33.16
N MET A 558 -13.98 6.07 -33.90
CA MET A 558 -14.41 6.54 -35.23
C MET A 558 -14.58 5.38 -36.22
N ARG A 559 -13.62 4.45 -36.30
CA ARG A 559 -13.65 3.30 -37.24
C ARG A 559 -14.76 2.31 -36.91
N ARG A 560 -15.00 2.01 -35.62
CA ARG A 560 -16.09 1.13 -35.17
C ARG A 560 -17.46 1.82 -35.09
N GLY A 561 -17.53 3.13 -35.38
CA GLY A 561 -18.76 3.91 -35.38
C GLY A 561 -19.31 4.26 -33.98
N TYR A 562 -18.50 4.13 -32.92
CA TYR A 562 -18.92 4.40 -31.55
C TYR A 562 -19.06 5.90 -31.28
N ARG A 563 -20.21 6.29 -30.71
CA ARG A 563 -20.48 7.64 -30.24
C ARG A 563 -19.60 7.93 -29.02
N HIS A 564 -18.74 8.93 -29.14
CA HIS A 564 -17.78 9.27 -28.09
C HIS A 564 -17.68 10.79 -27.89
N THR A 565 -17.20 11.21 -26.72
CA THR A 565 -17.02 12.62 -26.34
C THR A 565 -15.70 12.79 -25.60
N VAL A 566 -14.99 13.88 -25.88
CA VAL A 566 -13.76 14.23 -25.18
C VAL A 566 -14.13 15.08 -23.97
N VAL A 567 -14.15 14.46 -22.79
CA VAL A 567 -14.53 15.11 -21.52
C VAL A 567 -13.41 16.02 -21.03
N LYS A 568 -12.15 15.60 -21.20
CA LYS A 568 -10.97 16.38 -20.84
C LYS A 568 -9.80 16.09 -21.78
N TYR A 569 -9.02 17.12 -22.12
CA TYR A 569 -7.78 17.01 -22.90
C TYR A 569 -6.87 18.18 -22.47
N GLU A 570 -6.01 17.92 -21.48
CA GLU A 570 -5.22 18.92 -20.76
C GLU A 570 -3.73 18.76 -21.10
N PHE A 571 -3.07 19.86 -21.44
CA PHE A 571 -1.64 19.91 -21.74
C PHE A 571 -0.79 20.05 -20.47
N ALA A 572 0.53 19.96 -20.61
CA ALA A 572 1.49 20.12 -19.51
C ALA A 572 2.27 21.43 -19.64
N ASP A 573 2.09 22.33 -18.66
CA ASP A 573 2.73 23.65 -18.58
C ASP A 573 4.27 23.59 -18.77
N THR A 574 4.89 22.49 -18.34
CA THR A 574 6.34 22.27 -18.36
C THR A 574 6.97 22.09 -19.76
N ALA A 575 6.23 22.25 -20.86
CA ALA A 575 6.72 22.12 -22.23
C ALA A 575 6.63 23.42 -23.07
N GLY A 576 5.85 24.42 -22.64
CA GLY A 576 5.42 25.52 -23.50
C GLY A 576 4.65 25.03 -24.74
N ASP A 577 4.58 25.86 -25.79
CA ASP A 577 3.91 25.53 -27.07
C ASP A 577 4.69 24.49 -27.93
N SER A 578 5.58 23.71 -27.31
CA SER A 578 6.47 22.76 -27.99
C SER A 578 5.76 21.44 -28.31
N SER A 579 5.16 21.32 -29.49
CA SER A 579 4.76 20.01 -30.03
C SER A 579 5.99 19.13 -30.32
N SER A 580 5.86 17.81 -30.18
CA SER A 580 6.91 16.88 -30.57
C SER A 580 7.21 16.97 -32.08
N SER A 581 8.42 16.56 -32.51
CA SER A 581 8.79 16.49 -33.93
C SER A 581 7.96 15.49 -34.75
N ALA A 582 7.06 14.73 -34.10
CA ALA A 582 6.09 13.83 -34.72
C ALA A 582 4.63 14.35 -34.62
N GLY A 583 4.41 15.60 -34.19
CA GLY A 583 3.07 16.18 -34.03
C GLY A 583 2.29 15.64 -32.83
N GLU A 584 3.00 15.20 -31.78
CA GLU A 584 2.41 14.73 -30.52
C GLU A 584 2.42 15.87 -29.49
N ASN A 585 1.36 15.97 -28.69
CA ASN A 585 1.21 16.99 -27.66
C ASN A 585 1.61 16.46 -26.28
N PRO A 586 2.22 17.27 -25.40
CA PRO A 586 2.65 16.84 -24.08
C PRO A 586 1.47 16.90 -23.09
N LEU A 587 0.64 15.86 -23.04
CA LEU A 587 -0.56 15.85 -22.20
C LEU A 587 -0.29 15.64 -20.69
N GLN A 588 -1.19 16.15 -19.86
CA GLN A 588 -1.25 15.96 -18.40
C GLN A 588 -2.38 15.03 -18.00
N GLU A 589 -3.53 15.15 -18.65
CA GLU A 589 -4.67 14.24 -18.49
C GLU A 589 -5.52 14.25 -19.76
N ALA A 590 -6.01 13.09 -20.18
CA ALA A 590 -7.03 13.01 -21.22
C ALA A 590 -8.12 12.02 -20.81
N ILE A 591 -9.37 12.34 -21.14
CA ILE A 591 -10.56 11.56 -20.79
C ILE A 591 -11.46 11.47 -22.03
N LEU A 592 -11.71 10.23 -22.47
CA LEU A 592 -12.56 9.88 -23.61
C LEU A 592 -13.74 9.04 -23.12
N GLU A 593 -14.95 9.58 -23.23
CA GLU A 593 -16.18 8.86 -22.92
C GLU A 593 -16.76 8.22 -24.19
N VAL A 594 -17.31 7.01 -24.06
CA VAL A 594 -17.99 6.25 -25.11
C VAL A 594 -19.41 5.93 -24.66
N HIS A 595 -20.39 6.45 -25.40
CA HIS A 595 -21.82 6.56 -25.03
C HIS A 595 -22.68 5.34 -25.37
N ASP A 596 -22.10 4.32 -26.00
CA ASP A 596 -22.83 3.15 -26.49
C ASP A 596 -22.92 2.03 -25.44
N GLN A 597 -24.08 1.39 -25.36
CA GLN A 597 -24.32 0.27 -24.44
C GLN A 597 -23.41 -0.91 -24.79
N GLY A 598 -22.84 -1.55 -23.76
CA GLY A 598 -21.86 -2.62 -23.93
C GLY A 598 -20.41 -2.16 -24.13
N ALA A 599 -20.13 -0.86 -24.22
CA ALA A 599 -18.78 -0.35 -24.43
C ALA A 599 -17.82 -0.77 -23.29
N PHE A 600 -18.29 -0.84 -22.04
CA PHE A 600 -17.45 -1.26 -20.92
C PHE A 600 -16.89 -2.69 -21.06
N ASP A 601 -17.68 -3.68 -21.52
CA ASP A 601 -17.17 -5.05 -21.72
C ASP A 601 -16.22 -5.19 -22.93
N ILE A 602 -16.19 -4.20 -23.82
CA ILE A 602 -15.23 -4.13 -24.94
C ILE A 602 -13.92 -3.49 -24.47
N PHE A 603 -14.00 -2.41 -23.70
CA PHE A 603 -12.82 -1.64 -23.30
C PHE A 603 -12.18 -2.08 -21.98
N ARG A 604 -12.84 -2.86 -21.11
CA ARG A 604 -12.26 -3.26 -19.80
C ARG A 604 -10.94 -4.05 -19.88
N SER A 605 -10.63 -4.68 -21.02
CA SER A 605 -9.33 -5.32 -21.29
C SER A 605 -8.18 -4.31 -21.42
N GLU A 606 -8.48 -3.03 -21.66
CA GLU A 606 -7.51 -1.96 -21.92
C GLU A 606 -7.01 -1.29 -20.63
N ALA A 607 -7.59 -1.63 -19.46
CA ALA A 607 -7.15 -1.08 -18.19
C ALA A 607 -5.78 -1.65 -17.78
N GLY A 608 -4.80 -0.78 -17.53
CA GLY A 608 -3.45 -1.16 -17.12
C GLY A 608 -2.34 -0.19 -17.54
N MET A 609 -1.09 -0.65 -17.43
CA MET A 609 0.09 0.11 -17.85
C MET A 609 0.49 -0.24 -19.29
N HIS A 610 0.47 0.75 -20.18
CA HIS A 610 0.92 0.66 -21.57
C HIS A 610 2.37 1.17 -21.67
N ARG A 611 3.31 0.34 -22.11
CA ARG A 611 4.74 0.66 -22.17
C ARG A 611 5.19 0.95 -23.60
N VAL A 612 5.86 2.08 -23.85
CA VAL A 612 6.50 2.37 -25.14
C VAL A 612 8.01 2.13 -25.06
N GLN A 613 8.60 1.64 -26.14
CA GLN A 613 10.04 1.56 -26.35
C GLN A 613 10.37 2.15 -27.73
N ARG A 614 10.91 3.38 -27.74
CA ARG A 614 11.32 4.13 -28.93
C ARG A 614 12.44 5.12 -28.60
N ILE A 615 13.07 5.70 -29.61
CA ILE A 615 13.91 6.90 -29.44
C ILE A 615 12.95 8.10 -29.36
N PRO A 616 12.93 8.86 -28.25
CA PRO A 616 11.99 9.97 -28.10
C PRO A 616 12.48 11.21 -28.84
N SER A 617 11.55 12.06 -29.26
CA SER A 617 11.82 13.34 -29.92
C SER A 617 12.72 14.30 -29.12
N THR A 618 12.77 14.13 -27.79
CA THR A 618 13.57 14.95 -26.87
C THR A 618 14.99 14.43 -26.62
N GLU A 619 15.45 13.35 -27.27
CA GLU A 619 16.78 12.74 -27.01
C GLU A 619 17.74 12.92 -28.19
N THR A 620 18.74 13.78 -28.02
CA THR A 620 19.73 14.12 -29.05
C THR A 620 20.69 12.96 -29.38
N LYS A 621 20.90 11.99 -28.48
CA LYS A 621 21.88 10.91 -28.64
C LYS A 621 21.33 9.63 -29.26
N GLY A 622 20.08 9.64 -29.75
CA GLY A 622 19.47 8.47 -30.40
C GLY A 622 19.25 7.27 -29.47
N ARG A 623 19.17 7.48 -28.15
CA ARG A 623 18.99 6.40 -27.18
C ARG A 623 17.53 5.95 -27.13
N VAL A 624 17.29 4.65 -27.18
CA VAL A 624 15.97 4.07 -26.90
C VAL A 624 15.61 4.30 -25.43
N HIS A 625 14.53 5.03 -25.19
CA HIS A 625 13.95 5.19 -23.85
C HIS A 625 12.77 4.24 -23.67
N THR A 626 12.39 4.02 -22.41
CA THR A 626 11.27 3.16 -22.04
C THR A 626 10.39 3.93 -21.07
N SER A 627 9.23 4.32 -21.59
CA SER A 627 8.23 5.14 -20.90
C SER A 627 6.92 4.35 -20.78
N ALA A 628 6.00 4.80 -19.93
CA ALA A 628 4.70 4.17 -19.81
C ALA A 628 3.58 5.19 -19.56
N VAL A 629 2.35 4.78 -19.85
CA VAL A 629 1.09 5.49 -19.63
C VAL A 629 0.16 4.56 -18.85
N ALA A 630 -0.59 5.11 -17.90
CA ALA A 630 -1.63 4.41 -17.18
C ALA A 630 -2.99 4.68 -17.84
N VAL A 631 -3.76 3.62 -18.09
CA VAL A 631 -5.11 3.69 -18.64
C VAL A 631 -6.09 3.10 -17.63
N TRP A 632 -7.12 3.86 -17.25
CA TRP A 632 -8.28 3.34 -16.51
C TRP A 632 -9.45 3.21 -17.48
N VAL A 633 -10.23 2.14 -17.31
CA VAL A 633 -11.55 2.01 -17.93
C VAL A 633 -12.57 1.95 -16.79
N LEU A 634 -13.45 2.94 -16.75
CA LEU A 634 -14.51 3.07 -15.76
C LEU A 634 -15.87 2.96 -16.47
N PRO A 635 -16.93 2.42 -15.83
CA PRO A 635 -18.27 2.59 -16.35
C PRO A 635 -18.64 4.09 -16.28
N SER A 636 -19.26 4.62 -17.33
CA SER A 636 -19.93 5.92 -17.21
C SER A 636 -21.36 5.68 -16.72
N PHE A 637 -21.78 6.47 -15.74
CA PHE A 637 -23.14 6.53 -15.26
C PHE A 637 -23.78 7.78 -15.87
N PRO A 638 -25.02 7.72 -16.39
CA PRO A 638 -25.68 8.91 -16.91
C PRO A 638 -25.80 9.95 -15.79
N GLU A 639 -25.31 11.17 -16.03
CA GLU A 639 -25.45 12.26 -15.06
C GLU A 639 -26.94 12.60 -14.89
N SER A 640 -27.47 12.42 -13.68
CA SER A 640 -28.71 13.08 -13.25
C SER A 640 -28.55 14.59 -13.50
N GLY A 641 -29.48 15.20 -14.24
CA GLY A 641 -29.27 16.39 -15.09
C GLY A 641 -28.90 17.72 -14.39
N ALA A 642 -27.77 17.76 -13.71
CA ALA A 642 -27.36 18.80 -12.75
C ALA A 642 -26.78 20.08 -13.39
N THR A 643 -27.42 20.61 -14.43
CA THR A 643 -27.17 21.99 -14.91
C THR A 643 -28.18 23.00 -14.37
N ASN A 644 -29.30 22.55 -13.82
CA ASN A 644 -30.24 23.38 -13.06
C ASN A 644 -30.28 22.96 -11.59
N ILE A 645 -30.27 23.92 -10.67
CA ILE A 645 -30.48 23.68 -9.24
C ILE A 645 -31.99 23.61 -9.01
N ASP A 646 -32.61 22.49 -9.40
CA ASP A 646 -33.98 22.19 -9.01
C ASP A 646 -33.98 21.62 -7.58
N PHE A 647 -34.96 22.06 -6.78
CA PHE A 647 -35.15 21.66 -5.39
C PHE A 647 -36.28 20.65 -5.21
N ASP A 648 -37.09 20.41 -6.23
CA ASP A 648 -38.29 19.57 -6.18
C ASP A 648 -38.22 18.35 -7.13
N ASP A 649 -37.19 18.26 -7.98
CA ASP A 649 -36.80 17.05 -8.74
C ASP A 649 -36.18 15.95 -7.84
N PRO A 650 -36.78 14.74 -7.73
CA PRO A 650 -36.23 13.65 -6.92
C PRO A 650 -34.80 13.20 -7.26
N GLU A 651 -34.35 13.39 -8.52
CA GLU A 651 -33.00 13.01 -8.97
C GLU A 651 -31.93 14.08 -8.66
N SER A 652 -32.32 15.24 -8.15
CA SER A 652 -31.41 16.34 -7.78
C SER A 652 -30.66 16.06 -6.47
N ASP A 653 -29.35 16.29 -6.46
CA ASP A 653 -28.53 16.24 -5.22
C ASP A 653 -29.04 17.17 -4.12
N PHE A 654 -29.76 18.24 -4.48
CA PHE A 654 -30.34 19.20 -3.54
C PHE A 654 -31.76 18.83 -3.05
N TYR A 655 -32.39 17.77 -3.60
CA TYR A 655 -33.72 17.33 -3.21
C TYR A 655 -33.73 16.63 -1.85
N VAL A 656 -34.61 17.08 -0.96
CA VAL A 656 -34.79 16.54 0.39
C VAL A 656 -36.28 16.43 0.65
N ASN A 657 -36.78 15.20 0.80
CA ASN A 657 -38.19 14.94 1.07
C ASN A 657 -38.62 15.65 2.38
N PRO A 658 -39.62 16.55 2.36
CA PRO A 658 -40.09 17.24 3.57
C PRO A 658 -40.57 16.32 4.69
N GLN A 659 -41.00 15.09 4.36
CA GLN A 659 -41.46 14.10 5.35
C GLN A 659 -40.30 13.47 6.15
N GLU A 660 -39.07 13.51 5.64
CA GLU A 660 -37.87 12.92 6.25
C GLU A 660 -37.13 13.89 7.19
N VAL A 661 -37.64 15.14 7.34
CA VAL A 661 -37.01 16.18 8.16
C VAL A 661 -37.84 16.50 9.40
N LYS A 662 -37.33 16.12 10.57
CA LYS A 662 -37.89 16.54 11.85
C LYS A 662 -37.52 18.00 12.14
N ILE A 663 -38.51 18.86 12.34
CA ILE A 663 -38.32 20.28 12.70
C ILE A 663 -38.61 20.48 14.19
N GLU A 664 -37.69 21.11 14.92
CA GLU A 664 -37.80 21.44 16.34
C GLU A 664 -37.66 22.97 16.54
N THR A 665 -38.59 23.59 17.26
CA THR A 665 -38.51 25.00 17.66
C THR A 665 -37.89 25.16 19.05
N MET A 666 -37.10 26.21 19.27
CA MET A 666 -36.47 26.50 20.56
C MET A 666 -36.22 27.99 20.78
N ARG A 667 -35.84 28.35 22.01
CA ARG A 667 -35.42 29.71 22.38
C ARG A 667 -33.98 29.93 21.94
N ALA A 668 -33.72 31.07 21.31
CA ALA A 668 -32.37 31.45 20.88
C ALA A 668 -31.42 31.64 22.08
N ARG A 669 -30.11 31.48 21.85
CA ARG A 669 -29.06 31.71 22.84
C ARG A 669 -28.16 32.85 22.41
N GLY A 670 -28.04 33.89 23.24
CA GLY A 670 -27.14 35.01 23.00
C GLY A 670 -27.55 36.26 23.79
N ALA A 671 -26.89 37.39 23.50
CA ALA A 671 -27.23 38.68 24.08
C ALA A 671 -28.58 39.17 23.51
N GLY A 672 -29.61 39.22 24.35
CA GLY A 672 -30.92 39.74 23.96
C GLY A 672 -31.81 40.02 25.17
N GLY A 673 -32.72 40.98 25.00
CA GLY A 673 -33.70 41.34 26.03
C GLY A 673 -34.85 40.33 26.14
N GLN A 674 -35.96 40.76 26.76
CA GLN A 674 -37.11 39.91 27.11
C GLN A 674 -37.65 39.03 25.95
N HIS A 675 -37.50 39.49 24.69
CA HIS A 675 -37.88 38.72 23.49
C HIS A 675 -37.15 37.37 23.37
N VAL A 676 -35.84 37.30 23.67
CA VAL A 676 -35.07 36.05 23.56
C VAL A 676 -35.45 35.05 24.66
N ASN A 677 -35.78 35.55 25.86
CA ASN A 677 -36.19 34.70 26.99
C ASN A 677 -37.61 34.12 26.85
N LYS A 678 -38.48 34.75 26.03
CA LYS A 678 -39.89 34.36 25.85
C LYS A 678 -40.22 33.74 24.49
N THR A 679 -39.47 34.04 23.43
CA THR A 679 -39.87 33.70 22.03
C THR A 679 -39.07 32.53 21.49
N GLU A 680 -39.75 31.54 20.93
CA GLU A 680 -39.15 30.34 20.34
C GLU A 680 -38.84 30.56 18.84
N SER A 681 -37.95 31.52 18.58
CA SER A 681 -37.56 31.95 17.24
C SER A 681 -36.46 31.11 16.59
N ALA A 682 -35.70 30.33 17.36
CA ALA A 682 -34.64 29.47 16.83
C ALA A 682 -35.21 28.12 16.38
N ILE A 683 -34.61 27.54 15.35
CA ILE A 683 -35.04 26.26 14.77
C ILE A 683 -33.84 25.30 14.72
N ARG A 684 -34.11 24.02 14.99
CA ARG A 684 -33.28 22.89 14.56
C ARG A 684 -34.06 22.05 13.55
N MET A 685 -33.35 21.54 12.55
CA MET A 685 -33.83 20.52 11.63
C MET A 685 -32.93 19.29 11.71
N THR A 686 -33.52 18.11 11.63
CA THR A 686 -32.83 16.82 11.65
C THR A 686 -33.35 15.98 10.50
N HIS A 687 -32.51 15.70 9.50
CA HIS A 687 -32.82 14.73 8.45
C HIS A 687 -32.68 13.32 9.01
N LEU A 688 -33.78 12.57 9.05
CA LEU A 688 -33.86 11.28 9.73
C LEU A 688 -32.98 10.18 9.09
N PRO A 689 -32.89 10.03 7.75
CA PRO A 689 -32.08 8.99 7.13
C PRO A 689 -30.57 9.16 7.33
N THR A 690 -30.04 10.39 7.24
CA THR A 690 -28.59 10.66 7.34
C THR A 690 -28.15 11.07 8.75
N GLY A 691 -29.10 11.37 9.65
CA GLY A 691 -28.82 11.95 10.97
C GLY A 691 -28.32 13.41 10.92
N THR A 692 -28.30 14.05 9.76
CA THR A 692 -27.72 15.39 9.56
C THR A 692 -28.54 16.43 10.28
N THR A 693 -27.93 17.12 11.24
CA THR A 693 -28.57 18.19 12.03
C THR A 693 -28.09 19.58 11.59
N VAL A 694 -29.03 20.52 11.57
CA VAL A 694 -28.82 21.95 11.29
C VAL A 694 -29.58 22.76 12.33
N SER A 695 -29.06 23.91 12.75
CA SER A 695 -29.80 24.86 13.58
C SER A 695 -29.50 26.29 13.18
N MET A 696 -30.55 27.13 13.14
CA MET A 696 -30.46 28.55 12.78
C MET A 696 -31.19 29.41 13.82
N GLN A 697 -30.57 30.53 14.21
CA GLN A 697 -31.12 31.44 15.23
C GLN A 697 -30.86 32.93 14.95
N ASP A 698 -30.26 33.25 13.80
CA ASP A 698 -29.62 34.55 13.55
C ASP A 698 -30.64 35.68 13.34
N HIS A 699 -31.85 35.35 12.89
CA HIS A 699 -32.96 36.30 12.76
C HIS A 699 -33.97 36.20 13.90
N ARG A 700 -34.64 37.31 14.18
CA ARG A 700 -35.75 37.38 15.16
C ARG A 700 -37.03 36.67 14.69
N SER A 701 -37.16 36.43 13.38
CA SER A 701 -38.32 35.77 12.77
C SER A 701 -38.09 34.27 12.63
N GLN A 702 -39.01 33.48 13.20
CA GLN A 702 -38.99 32.01 13.11
C GLN A 702 -39.04 31.52 11.65
N GLN A 703 -39.86 32.14 10.79
CA GLN A 703 -39.97 31.71 9.39
C GLN A 703 -38.65 31.93 8.64
N ARG A 704 -37.97 33.07 8.83
CA ARG A 704 -36.70 33.32 8.15
C ARG A 704 -35.60 32.33 8.60
N ASN A 705 -35.54 32.02 9.90
CA ASN A 705 -34.66 30.96 10.40
C ASN A 705 -35.04 29.57 9.83
N ARG A 706 -36.32 29.32 9.51
CA ARG A 706 -36.78 28.07 8.87
C ARG A 706 -36.25 27.98 7.44
N ASP A 707 -36.39 29.04 6.67
CA ASP A 707 -36.00 29.09 5.25
C ASP A 707 -34.47 29.00 5.08
N GLU A 708 -33.71 29.62 5.98
CA GLU A 708 -32.25 29.54 6.01
C GLU A 708 -31.74 28.21 6.57
N ALA A 709 -32.42 27.61 7.56
CA ALA A 709 -32.12 26.24 8.00
C ALA A 709 -32.39 25.20 6.90
N TRP A 710 -33.45 25.37 6.10
CA TRP A 710 -33.73 24.52 4.93
C TRP A 710 -32.62 24.60 3.88
N LYS A 711 -32.16 25.81 3.53
CA LYS A 711 -31.04 26.01 2.60
C LYS A 711 -29.75 25.34 3.09
N LEU A 712 -29.42 25.53 4.37
CA LEU A 712 -28.23 24.95 4.98
C LEU A 712 -28.33 23.42 5.14
N LEU A 713 -29.53 22.88 5.33
CA LEU A 713 -29.78 21.43 5.35
C LEU A 713 -29.65 20.80 3.96
N ARG A 714 -30.27 21.39 2.94
CA ARG A 714 -30.14 20.95 1.53
C ARG A 714 -28.69 21.00 1.06
N SER A 715 -27.94 22.08 1.37
CA SER A 715 -26.50 22.16 1.10
C SER A 715 -25.74 21.00 1.74
N ARG A 716 -25.87 20.80 3.07
CA ARG A 716 -25.13 19.73 3.77
C ARG A 716 -25.46 18.33 3.27
N ILE A 717 -26.69 18.07 2.82
CA ILE A 717 -27.10 16.78 2.26
C ILE A 717 -26.54 16.62 0.84
N ALA A 718 -26.57 17.65 0.00
CA ALA A 718 -25.92 17.64 -1.32
C ALA A 718 -24.40 17.45 -1.20
N ASP A 719 -23.76 18.14 -0.24
CA ASP A 719 -22.34 18.00 0.07
C ASP A 719 -21.99 16.58 0.53
N GLN A 720 -22.81 15.98 1.41
CA GLN A 720 -22.63 14.61 1.89
C GLN A 720 -22.88 13.55 0.81
N ARG A 721 -23.86 13.76 -0.08
CA ARG A 721 -24.12 12.90 -1.25
C ARG A 721 -22.96 12.96 -2.25
N ARG A 722 -22.45 14.17 -2.51
CA ARG A 722 -21.32 14.40 -3.40
C ARG A 722 -20.03 13.78 -2.83
N GLU A 723 -19.73 13.99 -1.55
CA GLU A 723 -18.60 13.33 -0.85
C GLU A 723 -18.71 11.79 -0.94
N ALA A 724 -19.91 11.22 -0.76
CA ALA A 724 -20.14 9.78 -0.93
C ALA A 724 -19.93 9.30 -2.38
N ARG A 725 -20.41 10.04 -3.39
CA ARG A 725 -20.22 9.74 -4.82
C ARG A 725 -18.75 9.85 -5.23
N GLU A 726 -18.05 10.89 -4.77
CA GLU A 726 -16.60 11.06 -4.94
C GLU A 726 -15.83 9.92 -4.27
N GLU A 727 -16.21 9.51 -3.06
CA GLU A 727 -15.66 8.34 -2.38
C GLU A 727 -15.87 7.05 -3.20
N GLU A 728 -17.07 6.79 -3.70
CA GLU A 728 -17.40 5.59 -4.50
C GLU A 728 -16.67 5.56 -5.84
N ALA A 729 -16.64 6.68 -6.56
CA ALA A 729 -15.83 6.84 -7.77
C ALA A 729 -14.34 6.59 -7.47
N SER A 730 -13.81 7.11 -6.35
CA SER A 730 -12.43 6.87 -5.95
C SER A 730 -12.15 5.39 -5.61
N LYS A 731 -13.08 4.68 -4.97
CA LYS A 731 -12.96 3.25 -4.65
C LYS A 731 -12.94 2.41 -5.93
N LEU A 732 -13.86 2.67 -6.85
CA LEU A 732 -13.94 2.01 -8.16
C LEU A 732 -12.66 2.24 -8.97
N ARG A 733 -12.21 3.50 -9.06
CA ARG A 733 -10.98 3.92 -9.76
C ARG A 733 -9.72 3.27 -9.19
N ASN A 734 -9.61 3.19 -7.85
CA ASN A 734 -8.52 2.48 -7.18
C ASN A 734 -8.58 0.95 -7.34
N SER A 735 -9.76 0.35 -7.52
CA SER A 735 -9.89 -1.10 -7.77
C SER A 735 -9.49 -1.53 -9.18
N VAL A 736 -9.61 -0.64 -10.17
CA VAL A 736 -9.20 -0.90 -11.56
C VAL A 736 -7.67 -0.80 -11.70
N LEU A 737 -7.06 0.26 -11.17
CA LEU A 737 -5.61 0.39 -11.06
C LEU A 737 -5.26 1.26 -9.85
N SER A 738 -4.58 0.67 -8.87
CA SER A 738 -4.09 1.41 -7.70
C SER A 738 -2.90 2.30 -8.08
N LYS A 739 -2.75 3.48 -7.44
CA LYS A 739 -1.55 4.34 -7.62
C LYS A 739 -0.23 3.53 -7.46
N THR A 740 -0.22 2.60 -6.51
CA THR A 740 0.89 1.70 -6.19
C THR A 740 1.29 0.72 -7.30
N GLN A 741 0.42 0.46 -8.29
CA GLN A 741 0.71 -0.37 -9.46
C GLN A 741 1.21 0.44 -10.68
N ILE A 742 1.38 1.77 -10.56
CA ILE A 742 1.93 2.63 -11.62
C ILE A 742 3.46 2.51 -11.64
N THR A 743 3.97 1.28 -11.69
CA THR A 743 5.40 0.97 -11.72
C THR A 743 5.91 0.73 -13.15
N ARG A 744 7.22 0.55 -13.32
CA ARG A 744 7.81 0.10 -14.60
C ARG A 744 7.66 -1.41 -14.87
N GLY A 745 7.22 -2.20 -13.88
CA GLY A 745 7.10 -3.65 -13.98
C GLY A 745 5.78 -4.11 -14.60
N ASP A 746 4.67 -3.54 -14.12
CA ASP A 746 3.29 -4.02 -14.25
C ASP A 746 2.61 -3.71 -15.59
N LYS A 747 3.41 -3.69 -16.67
CA LYS A 747 2.96 -3.51 -18.06
C LYS A 747 1.95 -4.59 -18.48
N ILE A 748 0.85 -4.18 -19.09
CA ILE A 748 -0.03 -5.09 -19.84
C ILE A 748 0.41 -5.20 -21.30
N ARG A 749 0.84 -4.09 -21.92
CA ARG A 749 1.28 -4.04 -23.32
C ARG A 749 2.65 -3.39 -23.50
N THR A 750 3.36 -3.77 -24.56
CA THR A 750 4.56 -3.08 -25.04
C THR A 750 4.44 -2.72 -26.51
N TYR A 751 4.64 -1.44 -26.82
CA TYR A 751 4.69 -0.85 -28.15
C TYR A 751 6.17 -0.60 -28.49
N ASN A 752 6.78 -1.48 -29.30
CA ASN A 752 8.20 -1.44 -29.62
C ASN A 752 8.43 -0.96 -31.06
N TYR A 753 8.82 0.30 -31.21
CA TYR A 753 9.03 0.93 -32.52
C TYR A 753 10.24 0.32 -33.25
N ASN A 754 11.29 -0.09 -32.51
CA ASN A 754 12.50 -0.67 -33.10
C ASN A 754 12.29 -2.09 -33.67
N GLN A 755 11.18 -2.76 -33.30
CA GLN A 755 10.82 -4.10 -33.77
C GLN A 755 9.49 -4.12 -34.55
N ASP A 756 8.92 -2.94 -34.80
CA ASP A 756 7.60 -2.73 -35.42
C ASP A 756 6.54 -3.70 -34.88
N ARG A 757 6.41 -3.77 -33.54
CA ARG A 757 5.57 -4.78 -32.86
C ARG A 757 4.85 -4.22 -31.65
N CYS A 758 3.58 -4.58 -31.51
CA CYS A 758 2.83 -4.48 -30.27
C CYS A 758 2.66 -5.89 -29.65
N THR A 759 2.96 -6.01 -28.35
CA THR A 759 2.87 -7.25 -27.56
C THR A 759 1.88 -7.05 -26.41
N ASP A 760 0.87 -7.92 -26.25
CA ASP A 760 0.12 -8.04 -24.98
C ASP A 760 0.70 -9.18 -24.13
N HIS A 761 1.24 -8.82 -22.98
CA HIS A 761 1.97 -9.74 -22.10
C HIS A 761 1.05 -10.68 -21.31
N ARG A 762 -0.27 -10.46 -21.33
CA ARG A 762 -1.26 -11.28 -20.64
C ARG A 762 -1.69 -12.44 -21.53
N ALA A 763 -2.13 -12.11 -22.74
CA ALA A 763 -2.59 -13.06 -23.74
C ALA A 763 -1.44 -13.74 -24.52
N GLY A 764 -0.22 -13.21 -24.47
CA GLY A 764 0.91 -13.69 -25.27
C GLY A 764 0.78 -13.36 -26.77
N VAL A 765 -0.07 -12.39 -27.11
CA VAL A 765 -0.36 -12.01 -28.51
C VAL A 765 0.61 -10.95 -28.98
N ASP A 766 1.38 -11.30 -30.00
CA ASP A 766 2.29 -10.43 -30.75
C ASP A 766 1.68 -10.06 -32.11
N VAL A 767 1.70 -8.77 -32.46
CA VAL A 767 1.27 -8.26 -33.77
C VAL A 767 2.28 -7.26 -34.32
N HIS A 768 2.69 -7.46 -35.57
CA HIS A 768 3.59 -6.60 -36.33
C HIS A 768 2.84 -5.63 -37.24
N ASP A 769 3.47 -4.50 -37.61
CA ASP A 769 2.84 -3.24 -38.09
C ASP A 769 2.25 -2.44 -36.93
N LEU A 770 3.14 -1.71 -36.26
CA LEU A 770 2.80 -0.79 -35.18
C LEU A 770 2.03 0.45 -35.66
N PRO A 771 2.29 1.04 -36.85
CA PRO A 771 1.47 2.13 -37.39
C PRO A 771 -0.02 1.79 -37.44
N ASN A 772 -0.41 0.64 -38.03
CA ASN A 772 -1.81 0.24 -38.11
C ASN A 772 -2.45 0.03 -36.73
N VAL A 773 -1.69 -0.43 -35.72
CA VAL A 773 -2.16 -0.52 -34.33
C VAL A 773 -2.39 0.87 -33.75
N LEU A 774 -1.46 1.81 -33.94
CA LEU A 774 -1.54 3.19 -33.41
C LEU A 774 -2.60 4.06 -34.11
N GLU A 775 -2.94 3.75 -35.36
CA GLU A 775 -4.10 4.34 -36.07
C GLU A 775 -5.45 3.74 -35.63
N GLY A 776 -5.44 2.78 -34.70
CA GLY A 776 -6.66 2.12 -34.22
C GLY A 776 -7.27 1.14 -35.24
N GLY A 777 -6.46 0.63 -36.17
CA GLY A 777 -6.84 -0.30 -37.25
C GLY A 777 -7.10 -1.74 -36.81
N GLU A 778 -7.33 -2.63 -37.79
CA GLU A 778 -7.72 -4.04 -37.58
C GLU A 778 -6.70 -4.83 -36.74
N LYS A 779 -5.42 -4.43 -36.77
CA LYS A 779 -4.38 -5.07 -35.96
C LYS A 779 -4.50 -4.77 -34.46
N LEU A 780 -5.17 -3.68 -34.08
CA LEU A 780 -5.55 -3.44 -32.69
C LEU A 780 -6.71 -4.35 -32.25
N ASP A 781 -7.70 -4.60 -33.13
CA ASP A 781 -8.84 -5.48 -32.82
C ASP A 781 -8.35 -6.87 -32.40
N ARG A 782 -7.42 -7.47 -33.16
CA ARG A 782 -6.81 -8.76 -32.83
C ARG A 782 -6.14 -8.81 -31.45
N ILE A 783 -5.61 -7.69 -30.95
CA ILE A 783 -4.99 -7.60 -29.61
C ILE A 783 -6.08 -7.46 -28.53
N MET A 784 -7.14 -6.69 -28.80
CA MET A 784 -8.29 -6.56 -27.89
C MET A 784 -9.03 -7.89 -27.75
N ASP A 785 -9.30 -8.59 -28.85
CA ASP A 785 -9.98 -9.89 -28.86
C ASP A 785 -9.16 -10.95 -28.12
N GLY A 786 -7.84 -11.02 -28.37
CA GLY A 786 -6.95 -11.92 -27.61
C GLY A 786 -6.86 -11.58 -26.12
N ALA A 787 -6.90 -10.29 -25.75
CA ALA A 787 -6.96 -9.87 -24.35
C ALA A 787 -8.33 -10.18 -23.69
N LYS A 788 -9.41 -10.20 -24.47
CA LYS A 788 -10.75 -10.61 -24.04
C LYS A 788 -10.84 -12.12 -23.81
N ASP A 789 -10.33 -12.93 -24.74
CA ASP A 789 -10.25 -14.39 -24.59
C ASP A 789 -9.39 -14.78 -23.37
N TRP A 790 -8.25 -14.11 -23.16
CA TRP A 790 -7.45 -14.29 -21.95
C TRP A 790 -8.24 -14.00 -20.67
N LEU A 791 -9.02 -12.92 -20.66
CA LEU A 791 -9.82 -12.53 -19.50
C LEU A 791 -10.94 -13.54 -19.23
N VAL A 792 -11.66 -14.00 -20.27
CA VAL A 792 -12.70 -15.04 -20.14
C VAL A 792 -12.11 -16.35 -19.63
N ASN A 793 -10.94 -16.77 -20.12
CA ASN A 793 -10.25 -17.95 -19.62
C ASN A 793 -9.87 -17.82 -18.14
N LYS A 794 -9.42 -16.64 -17.70
CA LYS A 794 -9.13 -16.37 -16.29
C LYS A 794 -10.39 -16.37 -15.41
N ASP A 795 -11.50 -15.86 -15.90
CA ASP A 795 -12.79 -15.91 -15.20
C ASP A 795 -13.28 -17.38 -15.08
N ILE A 796 -13.00 -18.24 -16.06
CA ILE A 796 -13.22 -19.70 -16.00
C ILE A 796 -12.31 -20.38 -14.96
N GLU A 797 -11.01 -20.05 -14.91
CA GLU A 797 -10.07 -20.61 -13.92
C GLU A 797 -10.51 -20.29 -12.48
N LEU A 798 -10.95 -19.05 -12.22
CA LEU A 798 -11.45 -18.62 -10.91
C LEU A 798 -12.73 -19.38 -10.53
N LEU A 799 -13.66 -19.51 -11.48
CA LEU A 799 -14.90 -20.26 -11.31
C LEU A 799 -14.63 -21.74 -10.98
N MET A 800 -13.69 -22.39 -11.67
CA MET A 800 -13.25 -23.75 -11.37
C MET A 800 -12.70 -23.87 -9.94
N ALA A 801 -11.84 -22.94 -9.52
CA ALA A 801 -11.26 -22.94 -8.17
C ALA A 801 -12.33 -22.75 -7.07
N GLU A 802 -13.38 -21.96 -7.32
CA GLU A 802 -14.52 -21.83 -6.42
C GLU A 802 -15.33 -23.13 -6.27
N GLU A 803 -15.65 -23.82 -7.37
CA GLU A 803 -16.41 -25.08 -7.31
C GLU A 803 -15.59 -26.20 -6.64
N GLU A 804 -14.31 -26.33 -6.98
CA GLU A 804 -13.41 -27.25 -6.27
C GLU A 804 -13.35 -26.97 -4.76
N ALA A 805 -13.40 -25.70 -4.34
CA ALA A 805 -13.44 -25.33 -2.93
C ALA A 805 -14.79 -25.69 -2.26
N LYS A 806 -15.91 -25.53 -2.97
CA LYS A 806 -17.25 -25.94 -2.52
C LYS A 806 -17.34 -27.46 -2.37
N GLU A 807 -16.84 -28.23 -3.34
CA GLU A 807 -16.74 -29.70 -3.27
C GLU A 807 -15.91 -30.16 -2.06
N LYS A 808 -14.71 -29.61 -1.87
CA LYS A 808 -13.81 -29.91 -0.73
C LYS A 808 -14.39 -29.49 0.64
N THR A 809 -15.42 -28.65 0.64
CA THR A 809 -16.14 -28.21 1.85
C THR A 809 -17.38 -29.07 2.11
N ASN A 810 -18.12 -29.46 1.07
CA ASN A 810 -19.27 -30.36 1.18
C ASN A 810 -18.84 -31.80 1.51
N GLY A 811 -17.72 -32.30 0.96
CA GLY A 811 -17.11 -33.60 1.29
C GLY A 811 -16.48 -33.68 2.68
N LYS A 812 -16.82 -32.76 3.59
CA LYS A 812 -16.43 -32.75 5.02
C LYS A 812 -17.63 -32.68 5.97
N LYS A 813 -18.84 -32.95 5.45
CA LYS A 813 -20.07 -33.19 6.21
C LYS A 813 -20.50 -34.65 6.04
#